data_AF-A0A9D5A0U1-F1
#
_entry.id   AF-A0A9D5A0U1-F1
#
_cell.length_a   1.000
_cell.length_b   1.000
_cell.length_c   1.000
_cell.angle_alpha   90.00
_cell.angle_beta   90.00
_cell.angle_gamma   90.00
#
_symmetry.space_group_name_H-M   'P 1'
#
loop_
_entity.id
_entity.type
_entity.pdbx_description
1 polymer ?
#
loop_
_entity_poly.entity_id
_entity_poly.type
_entity_poly.pdbx_seq_one_letter_code
_entity_poly.pdbx_strand_id
1 'polypeptide(L)'
;GCFRLASCEPKSANQNITAYGLLVFAGLCFLLIIIYNCSDQVLATRERRQAKSRERAAASVRETQAREKWKSAKDIAKKHATGLQSQLSRTFSRKKTSKMPDFKGVLPPMPGSSKAKKKDKNNLSKIINDIEQDPDSQEGFNVQIGDKNVKKQAPRGKQLHTQSQIFKYAYGQIEKEKALQEQNKNLTFSGVISMANDIDIRKRPTIEVAFKDLTLTLKGKNKHLLRCVTGKIYPGRVSAVMGPSGAGKTTFLSALTGKATGCHTTGQVLVNGQESPIRSFKRIIGFVPQDDIVHGNLTVEENLWFSARCRLSADLPKEEKVLVVERVIESLGLQAIRDSLVGTIEKRGISGGQRKRVNVGLEMVMEPSLLILDEPTSGLDSSSSQLLLRALRREALEGVNICMVLHQPSYTLFKMFDDFILLAKGGLTVYHGPVNKVEEYFSSMGVVVPDRVNPPDYYIDILEGILKPSASSGVNHKQLPVRWMLHNGYSVPMDMLHTIEGMSAPTGVPTQGAPNPNAKLTAAPSFAGELWQDVKCNVEMKRDNLQLNFLASNDLSNRTTPGSFIQYKYFLGRVGKQRLREARTQAVDFLILLLAGVCLGTLAKVSDESFGATGYTYTVIAVSLLSKIAALRSFSLDKLHYWRESASGMSSLAYFLSKDTVDHFSTIIKPLVYLSMFYFFNNPRSSFTDNYIVLLCLVYCVTGIAYVLAIFLQPGPAQLWSVLLPVVLTLLATYDNEEESKYVEFLSDLCYTKWALEAFVISNAKRYSGVWLISRCGALNKYGYDLKHWYQCLGLLVVTGIISRMLAFFCMMTFQKK
;
A
#
# COMPACT_ATOMS: atom_id res chain seq x y z
N GLY A 1 31.85 49.02 -28.59
CA GLY A 1 31.08 47.95 -27.93
C GLY A 1 31.96 46.92 -27.22
N CYS A 2 32.80 46.18 -27.96
CA CYS A 2 33.51 44.99 -27.45
C CYS A 2 34.49 45.19 -26.29
N PHE A 3 35.12 46.36 -26.13
CA PHE A 3 36.13 46.56 -25.08
C PHE A 3 35.54 46.66 -23.67
N ARG A 4 34.26 47.04 -23.54
CA ARG A 4 33.58 47.20 -22.24
C ARG A 4 33.08 45.87 -21.64
N LEU A 5 33.20 44.77 -22.39
CA LEU A 5 32.75 43.42 -22.00
C LEU A 5 33.92 42.48 -21.65
N ALA A 6 35.16 42.98 -21.66
CA ALA A 6 36.38 42.19 -21.50
C ALA A 6 37.25 42.70 -20.34
N SER A 7 36.78 42.53 -19.10
CA SER A 7 37.65 42.62 -17.93
C SER A 7 37.90 41.21 -17.38
N CYS A 8 39.13 40.71 -17.48
CA CYS A 8 39.57 39.47 -16.84
C CYS A 8 40.55 39.79 -15.71
N GLU A 9 40.42 39.09 -14.59
CA GLU A 9 41.37 39.17 -13.47
C GLU A 9 42.72 38.52 -13.85
N PRO A 10 43.85 39.15 -13.49
CA PRO A 10 45.17 38.58 -13.73
C PRO A 10 45.43 37.46 -12.71
N LYS A 11 45.86 36.27 -13.20
CA LYS A 11 46.24 35.02 -12.47
C LYS A 11 45.26 33.83 -12.50
N SER A 12 44.66 33.49 -13.65
CA SER A 12 44.08 32.14 -13.81
C SER A 12 45.16 31.14 -14.22
N ALA A 13 45.88 30.58 -13.25
CA ALA A 13 46.82 29.49 -13.48
C ALA A 13 46.08 28.24 -13.99
N ASN A 14 46.66 27.58 -15.01
CA ASN A 14 46.20 26.26 -15.48
C ASN A 14 46.31 25.26 -14.33
N GLN A 15 45.19 24.72 -13.87
CA GLN A 15 45.18 23.59 -12.94
C GLN A 15 45.79 22.37 -13.65
N ASN A 16 46.52 21.52 -12.92
CA ASN A 16 46.96 20.21 -13.41
C ASN A 16 45.75 19.27 -13.54
N ILE A 17 44.98 19.46 -14.62
CA ILE A 17 43.67 18.85 -14.89
C ILE A 17 43.76 17.32 -15.05
N THR A 18 44.88 16.81 -15.55
CA THR A 18 45.11 15.36 -15.75
C THR A 18 45.26 14.61 -14.43
N ALA A 19 46.02 15.15 -13.47
CA ALA A 19 46.19 14.55 -12.14
C ALA A 19 44.87 14.62 -11.33
N TYR A 20 44.16 15.74 -11.41
CA TYR A 20 42.87 15.93 -10.73
C TYR A 20 41.78 15.00 -11.29
N GLY A 21 41.72 14.84 -12.62
CA GLY A 21 40.81 13.91 -13.28
C GLY A 21 41.04 12.44 -12.90
N LEU A 22 42.30 12.01 -12.82
CA LEU A 22 42.68 10.65 -12.38
C LEU A 22 42.31 10.40 -10.91
N LEU A 23 42.52 11.38 -10.04
CA LEU A 23 42.23 11.28 -8.61
C LEU A 23 40.71 11.23 -8.35
N VAL A 24 39.94 12.07 -9.06
CA VAL A 24 38.47 12.04 -9.04
C VAL A 24 37.94 10.72 -9.60
N PHE A 25 38.51 10.21 -10.70
CA PHE A 25 38.13 8.93 -11.27
C PHE A 25 38.38 7.76 -10.32
N ALA A 26 39.58 7.66 -9.75
CA ALA A 26 39.93 6.63 -8.78
C ALA A 26 39.02 6.71 -7.54
N GLY A 27 38.76 7.93 -7.04
CA GLY A 27 37.83 8.16 -5.93
C GLY A 27 36.39 7.72 -6.23
N LEU A 28 35.88 8.00 -7.43
CA LEU A 28 34.54 7.60 -7.84
C LEU A 28 34.40 6.09 -8.05
N CYS A 29 35.38 5.47 -8.70
CA CYS A 29 35.41 4.02 -8.87
C CYS A 29 35.45 3.32 -7.53
N PHE A 30 36.29 3.79 -6.60
CA PHE A 30 36.36 3.26 -5.24
C PHE A 30 35.03 3.43 -4.49
N LEU A 31 34.41 4.61 -4.59
CA LEU A 31 33.13 4.90 -3.93
C LEU A 31 31.98 4.06 -4.52
N LEU A 32 31.95 3.86 -5.84
CA LEU A 32 31.00 2.99 -6.52
C LEU A 32 31.18 1.52 -6.13
N ILE A 33 32.42 1.04 -6.02
CA ILE A 33 32.74 -0.33 -5.56
C ILE A 33 32.32 -0.51 -4.09
N ILE A 34 32.56 0.49 -3.23
CA ILE A 34 32.11 0.46 -1.84
C ILE A 34 30.59 0.41 -1.77
N ILE A 35 29.88 1.26 -2.50
CA ILE A 35 28.41 1.25 -2.51
C ILE A 35 27.90 -0.11 -3.01
N TYR A 36 28.50 -0.65 -4.07
CA TYR A 36 28.12 -1.94 -4.64
C TYR A 36 28.32 -3.10 -3.67
N ASN A 37 29.49 -3.20 -3.03
CA ASN A 37 29.80 -4.33 -2.15
C ASN A 37 29.22 -4.19 -0.73
N CYS A 38 29.15 -2.96 -0.19
CA CYS A 38 28.78 -2.74 1.20
C CYS A 38 27.27 -2.53 1.40
N SER A 39 26.51 -2.06 0.39
CA SER A 39 25.10 -1.73 0.59
C SER A 39 24.26 -2.94 1.01
N ASP A 40 24.38 -4.05 0.30
CA ASP A 40 23.67 -5.30 0.60
C ASP A 40 24.16 -5.91 1.93
N GLN A 41 25.47 -5.86 2.19
CA GLN A 41 26.03 -6.37 3.44
C GLN A 41 25.56 -5.59 4.68
N VAL A 42 25.46 -4.26 4.58
CA VAL A 42 25.00 -3.39 5.67
C VAL A 42 23.52 -3.63 5.98
N LEU A 43 22.68 -3.74 4.94
CA LEU A 43 21.26 -4.05 5.10
C LEU A 43 21.07 -5.43 5.74
N ALA A 44 21.74 -6.46 5.21
CA ALA A 44 21.65 -7.82 5.73
C ALA A 44 22.16 -7.93 7.19
N THR A 45 23.23 -7.22 7.54
CA THR A 45 23.77 -7.24 8.91
C THR A 45 22.80 -6.60 9.90
N ARG A 46 22.16 -5.49 9.52
CA ARG A 46 21.16 -4.82 10.36
C ARG A 46 19.92 -5.69 10.56
N GLU A 47 19.43 -6.31 9.50
CA GLU A 47 18.27 -7.23 9.55
C GLU A 47 18.57 -8.45 10.44
N ARG A 48 19.74 -9.07 10.29
CA ARG A 48 20.18 -10.20 11.14
C ARG A 48 20.24 -9.83 12.63
N ARG A 49 20.71 -8.62 12.97
CA ARG A 49 20.73 -8.16 14.38
C ARG A 49 19.32 -8.01 14.94
N GLN A 50 18.40 -7.47 14.15
CA GLN A 50 17.00 -7.34 14.55
C GLN A 50 16.35 -8.72 14.71
N ALA A 51 16.53 -9.63 13.76
CA ALA A 51 16.05 -11.02 13.85
C ALA A 51 16.50 -11.71 15.15
N LYS A 52 17.81 -11.67 15.45
CA LYS A 52 18.35 -12.26 16.70
C LYS A 52 17.73 -11.65 17.96
N SER A 53 17.52 -10.33 18.00
CA SER A 53 16.90 -9.68 19.17
C SER A 53 15.45 -10.13 19.40
N ARG A 54 14.71 -10.35 18.30
CA ARG A 54 13.31 -10.82 18.32
C ARG A 54 13.21 -12.27 18.74
N GLU A 55 14.04 -13.13 18.16
CA GLU A 55 14.07 -14.56 18.50
C GLU A 55 14.38 -14.78 19.98
N ARG A 56 15.33 -14.03 20.53
CA ARG A 56 15.61 -14.04 21.98
C ARG A 56 14.42 -13.58 22.81
N ALA A 57 13.72 -12.53 22.37
CA ALA A 57 12.52 -12.06 23.04
C ALA A 57 11.42 -13.15 23.02
N ALA A 58 11.10 -13.70 21.85
CA ALA A 58 10.11 -14.77 21.71
C ALA A 58 10.48 -16.02 22.52
N ALA A 59 11.74 -16.46 22.49
CA ALA A 59 12.22 -17.59 23.29
C ALA A 59 12.04 -17.32 24.79
N SER A 60 12.42 -16.13 25.26
CA SER A 60 12.28 -15.77 26.67
C SER A 60 10.83 -15.77 27.14
N VAL A 61 9.88 -15.31 26.30
CA VAL A 61 8.45 -15.32 26.66
C VAL A 61 7.95 -16.77 26.74
N ARG A 62 8.25 -17.61 25.74
CA ARG A 62 7.89 -19.04 25.77
C ARG A 62 8.43 -19.77 26.99
N GLU A 63 9.68 -19.51 27.37
CA GLU A 63 10.28 -20.08 28.58
C GLU A 63 9.57 -19.61 29.84
N THR A 64 9.23 -18.32 29.96
CA THR A 64 8.47 -17.81 31.10
C THR A 64 7.09 -18.46 31.20
N GLN A 65 6.38 -18.61 30.08
CA GLN A 65 5.06 -19.23 30.07
C GLN A 65 5.13 -20.74 30.35
N ALA A 66 6.14 -21.44 29.85
CA ALA A 66 6.38 -22.84 30.18
C ALA A 66 6.67 -23.02 31.69
N ARG A 67 7.46 -22.13 32.29
CA ARG A 67 7.69 -22.10 33.75
C ARG A 67 6.40 -21.82 34.53
N GLU A 68 5.54 -20.92 34.07
CA GLU A 68 4.23 -20.65 34.69
C GLU A 68 3.28 -21.84 34.58
N LYS A 69 3.17 -22.46 33.40
CA LYS A 69 2.38 -23.69 33.19
C LYS A 69 2.88 -24.80 34.13
N TRP A 70 4.19 -24.99 34.23
CA TRP A 70 4.78 -25.96 35.15
C TRP A 70 4.47 -25.66 36.62
N LYS A 71 4.58 -24.41 37.06
CA LYS A 71 4.20 -23.98 38.42
C LYS A 71 2.71 -24.26 38.69
N SER A 72 1.82 -23.89 37.77
CA SER A 72 0.39 -24.13 37.90
C SER A 72 0.04 -25.62 37.98
N ALA A 73 0.66 -26.46 37.15
CA ALA A 73 0.48 -27.90 37.17
C ALA A 73 1.01 -28.52 38.47
N LYS A 74 2.15 -28.03 38.97
CA LYS A 74 2.71 -28.43 40.27
C LYS A 74 1.78 -28.05 41.42
N ASP A 75 1.18 -26.86 41.39
CA ASP A 75 0.24 -26.40 42.41
C ASP A 75 -1.08 -27.17 42.37
N ILE A 76 -1.59 -27.53 41.18
CA ILE A 76 -2.77 -28.41 41.02
C ILE A 76 -2.46 -29.81 41.56
N ALA A 77 -1.30 -30.38 41.20
CA ALA A 77 -0.88 -31.69 41.71
C ALA A 77 -0.71 -31.68 43.24
N LYS A 78 -0.15 -30.60 43.80
CA LYS A 78 -0.01 -30.44 45.25
C LYS A 78 -1.38 -30.31 45.93
N LYS A 79 -2.33 -29.55 45.37
CA LYS A 79 -3.71 -29.45 45.86
C LYS A 79 -4.44 -30.80 45.79
N HIS A 80 -4.25 -31.54 44.72
CA HIS A 80 -4.83 -32.88 44.56
C HIS A 80 -4.24 -33.87 45.58
N ALA A 81 -2.93 -33.83 45.83
CA ALA A 81 -2.29 -34.63 46.86
C ALA A 81 -2.80 -34.29 48.27
N THR A 82 -2.94 -33.00 48.61
CA THR A 82 -3.52 -32.57 49.89
C THR A 82 -5.01 -32.90 50.01
N GLY A 83 -5.76 -32.84 48.90
CA GLY A 83 -7.16 -33.25 48.82
C GLY A 83 -7.33 -34.75 49.06
N LEU A 84 -6.48 -35.58 48.45
CA LEU A 84 -6.42 -37.02 48.68
C LEU A 84 -6.07 -37.34 50.14
N GLN A 85 -5.13 -36.59 50.73
CA GLN A 85 -4.73 -36.74 52.14
C GLN A 85 -5.86 -36.32 53.09
N SER A 86 -6.68 -35.33 52.71
CA SER A 86 -7.89 -34.92 53.46
C SER A 86 -9.07 -35.89 53.31
N GLN A 87 -9.19 -36.59 52.17
CA GLN A 87 -10.17 -37.65 51.96
C GLN A 87 -9.76 -38.94 52.69
N LEU A 88 -8.49 -39.32 52.63
CA LEU A 88 -7.93 -40.48 53.35
C LEU A 88 -7.97 -40.28 54.87
N SER A 89 -7.81 -39.05 55.38
CA SER A 89 -7.98 -38.76 56.81
C SER A 89 -9.44 -38.74 57.29
N ARG A 90 -10.41 -38.57 56.38
CA ARG A 90 -11.85 -38.70 56.71
C ARG A 90 -12.36 -40.14 56.69
N THR A 91 -11.74 -41.06 55.94
CA THR A 91 -12.10 -42.50 55.90
C THR A 91 -11.50 -43.33 57.03
N PHE A 92 -10.56 -42.78 57.83
CA PHE A 92 -9.91 -43.48 58.94
C PHE A 92 -10.26 -42.95 60.35
N SER A 93 -11.39 -42.23 60.51
CA SER A 93 -11.95 -41.90 61.84
C SER A 93 -13.26 -42.67 62.05
N ARG A 94 -13.12 -43.90 62.54
CA ARG A 94 -14.24 -44.71 63.04
C ARG A 94 -14.40 -44.41 64.53
N LYS A 95 -15.46 -43.68 64.91
CA LYS A 95 -15.95 -43.66 66.29
C LYS A 95 -17.39 -44.19 66.30
N LYS A 96 -17.69 -45.16 67.16
CA LYS A 96 -19.07 -45.55 67.50
C LYS A 96 -19.23 -45.54 69.02
N THR A 97 -20.42 -45.08 69.44
CA THR A 97 -21.07 -45.09 70.79
C THR A 97 -20.50 -44.14 71.86
N SER A 98 -21.26 -43.38 72.66
CA SER A 98 -22.73 -43.17 72.82
C SER A 98 -23.04 -42.00 73.79
N LYS A 99 -24.20 -41.34 73.58
CA LYS A 99 -25.14 -40.62 74.51
C LYS A 99 -24.80 -39.28 75.21
N MET A 100 -25.76 -38.35 75.07
CA MET A 100 -26.08 -37.03 75.72
C MET A 100 -26.51 -37.16 77.22
N PRO A 101 -26.84 -36.09 78.03
CA PRO A 101 -27.26 -34.70 77.69
C PRO A 101 -26.78 -33.49 78.55
N ASP A 102 -26.98 -32.27 77.98
CA ASP A 102 -27.55 -30.99 78.48
C ASP A 102 -26.98 -30.05 79.59
N PHE A 103 -26.62 -28.83 79.12
CA PHE A 103 -27.09 -27.44 79.44
C PHE A 103 -26.54 -26.48 80.53
N LYS A 104 -26.46 -25.21 80.06
CA LYS A 104 -26.29 -23.85 80.65
C LYS A 104 -24.83 -23.34 80.87
N GLY A 105 -24.38 -22.16 80.41
CA GLY A 105 -24.99 -21.05 79.65
C GLY A 105 -24.49 -19.66 80.14
N VAL A 106 -24.04 -18.80 79.18
CA VAL A 106 -24.11 -17.29 79.12
C VAL A 106 -22.90 -16.40 79.55
N LEU A 107 -22.11 -15.95 78.53
CA LEU A 107 -21.78 -14.57 78.00
C LEU A 107 -21.11 -13.44 78.89
N PRO A 108 -20.62 -12.29 78.33
CA PRO A 108 -19.29 -11.97 77.73
C PRO A 108 -18.66 -10.65 78.33
N PRO A 109 -17.59 -9.94 77.82
CA PRO A 109 -17.49 -9.20 76.52
C PRO A 109 -16.05 -9.02 75.90
N MET A 110 -15.95 -8.34 74.74
CA MET A 110 -14.72 -7.77 74.07
C MET A 110 -14.10 -6.60 74.90
N PRO A 111 -12.83 -6.08 74.74
CA PRO A 111 -12.06 -5.81 73.49
C PRO A 111 -10.48 -5.86 73.57
N GLY A 112 -9.76 -5.55 72.47
CA GLY A 112 -8.49 -4.77 72.55
C GLY A 112 -7.14 -5.29 71.98
N SER A 113 -6.70 -4.66 70.88
CA SER A 113 -5.31 -4.29 70.49
C SER A 113 -4.22 -5.35 70.19
N SER A 114 -3.63 -5.28 68.99
CA SER A 114 -2.24 -5.71 68.75
C SER A 114 -1.47 -4.64 67.95
N LYS A 115 -0.31 -4.29 68.50
CA LYS A 115 0.64 -3.27 68.04
C LYS A 115 1.43 -3.69 66.80
N ALA A 116 1.88 -2.68 66.08
CA ALA A 116 2.63 -2.69 64.83
C ALA A 116 3.98 -3.43 64.85
N LYS A 117 4.31 -4.07 63.70
CA LYS A 117 5.69 -4.27 63.22
C LYS A 117 5.84 -3.55 61.87
N LYS A 118 6.80 -2.61 61.82
CA LYS A 118 7.23 -1.84 60.65
C LYS A 118 7.52 -2.76 59.46
N LYS A 119 6.97 -2.41 58.29
CA LYS A 119 7.28 -3.05 57.00
C LYS A 119 8.34 -2.21 56.29
N ASP A 120 9.49 -2.81 56.03
CA ASP A 120 10.69 -2.16 55.50
C ASP A 120 10.48 -1.51 54.13
N LYS A 121 10.78 -0.21 54.07
CA LYS A 121 10.88 0.58 52.82
C LYS A 121 12.16 0.28 52.01
N ASN A 122 13.03 -0.62 52.48
CA ASN A 122 14.35 -0.88 51.90
C ASN A 122 14.36 -1.87 50.72
N ASN A 123 13.29 -2.63 50.47
CA ASN A 123 13.26 -3.58 49.36
C ASN A 123 13.01 -2.91 48.01
N LEU A 124 12.30 -1.78 47.98
CA LEU A 124 11.93 -1.13 46.72
C LEU A 124 13.08 -0.30 46.13
N SER A 125 13.92 0.29 46.98
CA SER A 125 15.15 0.98 46.56
C SER A 125 16.25 0.00 46.14
N LYS A 126 16.37 -1.16 46.79
CA LYS A 126 17.25 -2.25 46.33
C LYS A 126 16.87 -2.76 44.94
N ILE A 127 15.58 -3.00 44.70
CA ILE A 127 15.06 -3.45 43.40
C ILE A 127 15.33 -2.40 42.29
N ILE A 128 15.27 -1.11 42.62
CA ILE A 128 15.58 -0.04 41.66
C ILE A 128 17.08 -0.01 41.35
N ASN A 129 17.94 -0.14 42.37
CA ASN A 129 19.39 -0.15 42.17
C ASN A 129 19.89 -1.41 41.45
N ASP A 130 19.28 -2.58 41.68
CA ASP A 130 19.67 -3.83 41.02
C ASP A 130 19.29 -3.83 39.53
N ILE A 131 18.21 -3.13 39.14
CA ILE A 131 17.80 -2.94 37.74
C ILE A 131 18.72 -1.94 37.01
N GLU A 132 19.27 -0.97 37.73
CA GLU A 132 20.16 0.05 37.18
C GLU A 132 21.60 -0.45 37.05
N GLN A 133 22.01 -1.40 37.90
CA GLN A 133 23.35 -1.98 37.90
C GLN A 133 23.52 -3.19 36.97
N ASP A 134 22.46 -3.97 36.65
CA ASP A 134 22.63 -5.18 35.83
C ASP A 134 21.44 -5.51 34.90
N PRO A 135 21.45 -5.02 33.63
CA PRO A 135 20.30 -5.12 32.71
C PRO A 135 20.02 -6.51 32.12
N ASP A 136 20.86 -7.52 32.39
CA ASP A 136 20.73 -8.89 31.85
C ASP A 136 20.26 -9.94 32.87
N SER A 137 19.91 -9.54 34.10
CA SER A 137 19.42 -10.49 35.13
C SER A 137 17.98 -10.96 34.86
N GLN A 138 17.75 -12.29 34.92
CA GLN A 138 16.48 -12.94 34.54
C GLN A 138 15.40 -12.97 35.64
N GLU A 139 15.60 -12.35 36.81
CA GLU A 139 14.69 -12.56 37.96
C GLU A 139 13.64 -11.47 38.20
N GLY A 140 13.64 -10.40 37.40
CA GLY A 140 12.78 -9.24 37.63
C GLY A 140 11.40 -9.26 36.97
N PHE A 141 10.57 -10.31 37.08
CA PHE A 141 9.13 -10.21 36.75
C PHE A 141 8.28 -11.37 37.33
N ASN A 142 8.16 -11.48 38.66
CA ASN A 142 7.11 -12.30 39.27
C ASN A 142 5.85 -11.44 39.50
N VAL A 143 4.96 -11.37 38.51
CA VAL A 143 3.57 -10.97 38.76
C VAL A 143 2.81 -12.23 39.14
N GLN A 144 2.53 -12.42 40.42
CA GLN A 144 1.65 -13.49 40.89
C GLN A 144 0.24 -13.26 40.33
N ILE A 145 -0.22 -14.16 39.47
CA ILE A 145 -1.61 -14.22 39.02
C ILE A 145 -2.43 -14.83 40.16
N GLY A 146 -3.20 -14.01 40.88
CA GLY A 146 -4.03 -14.52 41.97
C GLY A 146 -4.84 -13.50 42.77
N ASP A 147 -4.45 -12.22 42.83
CA ASP A 147 -5.11 -11.28 43.74
C ASP A 147 -6.09 -10.33 43.02
N LYS A 148 -7.39 -10.53 43.29
CA LYS A 148 -8.53 -9.75 42.78
C LYS A 148 -8.54 -8.26 43.16
N ASN A 149 -7.52 -7.73 43.84
CA ASN A 149 -7.48 -6.34 44.33
C ASN A 149 -6.32 -5.49 43.77
N VAL A 150 -5.55 -5.96 42.77
CA VAL A 150 -4.38 -5.22 42.25
C VAL A 150 -4.64 -4.46 40.93
N LYS A 151 -5.83 -4.59 40.32
CA LYS A 151 -6.16 -3.93 39.02
C LYS A 151 -6.14 -2.39 39.01
N LYS A 152 -5.93 -1.70 40.15
CA LYS A 152 -5.75 -0.22 40.16
C LYS A 152 -4.33 0.28 39.89
N GLN A 153 -3.32 -0.60 39.79
CA GLN A 153 -1.94 -0.18 39.50
C GLN A 153 -1.20 -1.17 38.57
N ALA A 154 -1.67 -1.33 37.33
CA ALA A 154 -0.75 -1.66 36.24
C ALA A 154 0.00 -0.35 35.89
N PRO A 155 1.34 -0.34 35.72
CA PRO A 155 2.06 0.89 35.45
C PRO A 155 1.68 1.40 34.06
N ARG A 156 0.70 2.31 34.00
CA ARG A 156 0.54 3.24 32.89
C ARG A 156 1.75 4.17 32.94
N GLY A 157 2.78 3.87 32.16
CA GLY A 157 3.87 4.80 31.89
C GLY A 157 5.23 4.47 32.51
N LYS A 158 5.86 3.36 32.09
CA LYS A 158 7.33 3.36 31.91
C LYS A 158 7.59 3.21 30.42
N GLN A 159 8.18 4.24 29.79
CA GLN A 159 8.56 4.18 28.37
C GLN A 159 9.51 2.98 28.18
N LEU A 160 9.09 1.99 27.39
CA LEU A 160 9.94 0.85 27.03
C LEU A 160 11.03 1.37 26.09
N HIS A 161 12.23 1.59 26.60
CA HIS A 161 13.30 2.24 25.84
C HIS A 161 14.02 1.29 24.87
N THR A 162 14.18 0.01 25.21
CA THR A 162 14.91 -0.97 24.37
C THR A 162 14.00 -1.78 23.46
N GLN A 163 14.46 -2.04 22.23
CA GLN A 163 13.73 -2.86 21.24
C GLN A 163 13.40 -4.26 21.78
N SER A 164 14.33 -4.89 22.51
CA SER A 164 14.13 -6.21 23.10
C SER A 164 12.97 -6.24 24.11
N GLN A 165 12.81 -5.19 24.91
CA GLN A 165 11.70 -5.08 25.87
C GLN A 165 10.35 -4.95 25.15
N ILE A 166 10.32 -4.17 24.05
CA ILE A 166 9.13 -4.00 23.23
C ILE A 166 8.70 -5.34 22.60
N PHE A 167 9.65 -6.13 22.07
CA PHE A 167 9.32 -7.45 21.53
C PHE A 167 8.87 -8.43 22.60
N LYS A 168 9.48 -8.42 23.79
CA LYS A 168 9.01 -9.24 24.93
C LYS A 168 7.58 -8.89 25.31
N TYR A 169 7.24 -7.60 25.36
CA TYR A 169 5.87 -7.14 25.59
C TYR A 169 4.91 -7.65 24.50
N ALA A 170 5.27 -7.48 23.23
CA ALA A 170 4.42 -7.87 22.10
C ALA A 170 4.14 -9.38 22.10
N TYR A 171 5.19 -10.22 22.14
CA TYR A 171 5.02 -11.69 22.18
C TYR A 171 4.30 -12.15 23.45
N GLY A 172 4.56 -11.52 24.61
CA GLY A 172 3.85 -11.79 25.85
C GLY A 172 2.35 -11.52 25.77
N GLN A 173 1.93 -10.46 25.07
CA GLN A 173 0.50 -10.19 24.85
C GLN A 173 -0.13 -11.19 23.88
N ILE A 174 0.55 -11.53 22.79
CA ILE A 174 -0.02 -12.46 21.82
C ILE A 174 -0.17 -13.87 22.41
N GLU A 175 0.80 -14.33 23.21
CA GLU A 175 0.69 -15.62 23.91
C GLU A 175 -0.44 -15.63 24.96
N LYS A 176 -0.68 -14.50 25.65
CA LYS A 176 -1.84 -14.34 26.53
C LYS A 176 -3.16 -14.43 25.77
N GLU A 177 -3.28 -13.72 24.64
CA GLU A 177 -4.46 -13.76 23.77
C GLU A 177 -4.76 -15.19 23.29
N LYS A 178 -3.71 -15.94 22.90
CA LYS A 178 -3.86 -17.35 22.48
C LYS A 178 -4.33 -18.25 23.63
N ALA A 179 -3.74 -18.11 24.81
CA ALA A 179 -4.15 -18.88 25.98
C ALA A 179 -5.63 -18.61 26.35
N LEU A 180 -6.07 -17.35 26.21
CA LEU A 180 -7.45 -16.95 26.43
C LEU A 180 -8.40 -17.56 25.39
N GLN A 181 -7.96 -17.65 24.12
CA GLN A 181 -8.72 -18.29 23.06
C GLN A 181 -8.87 -19.80 23.25
N GLU A 182 -7.81 -20.49 23.70
CA GLU A 182 -7.88 -21.91 24.06
C GLU A 182 -8.86 -22.15 25.22
N GLN A 183 -8.87 -21.26 26.22
CA GLN A 183 -9.86 -21.31 27.30
C GLN A 183 -11.29 -21.04 26.80
N ASN A 184 -11.49 -20.05 25.92
CA ASN A 184 -12.80 -19.75 25.34
C ASN A 184 -13.42 -20.90 24.56
N LYS A 185 -12.63 -21.75 23.89
CA LYS A 185 -13.15 -22.97 23.24
C LYS A 185 -13.76 -23.97 24.22
N ASN A 186 -13.36 -23.93 25.49
CA ASN A 186 -13.75 -24.89 26.52
C ASN A 186 -14.73 -24.31 27.56
N LEU A 187 -15.12 -23.04 27.43
CA LEU A 187 -15.99 -22.35 28.40
C LEU A 187 -17.46 -22.37 27.96
N THR A 188 -18.36 -22.54 28.95
CA THR A 188 -19.80 -22.37 28.77
C THR A 188 -20.15 -20.89 28.55
N PHE A 189 -21.30 -20.63 27.91
CA PHE A 189 -21.77 -19.29 27.52
C PHE A 189 -21.70 -18.24 28.64
N SER A 190 -21.95 -18.60 29.92
CA SER A 190 -21.83 -17.66 31.03
C SER A 190 -20.39 -17.33 31.44
N GLY A 191 -19.45 -18.27 31.27
CA GLY A 191 -18.03 -18.05 31.50
C GLY A 191 -17.44 -17.05 30.52
N VAL A 192 -17.85 -17.12 29.26
CA VAL A 192 -17.43 -16.19 28.19
C VAL A 192 -17.95 -14.76 28.46
N ILE A 193 -19.20 -14.62 28.93
CA ILE A 193 -19.79 -13.30 29.28
C ILE A 193 -19.06 -12.68 30.48
N SER A 194 -18.67 -13.48 31.48
CA SER A 194 -17.93 -12.98 32.64
C SER A 194 -16.52 -12.48 32.28
N MET A 195 -15.84 -13.14 31.33
CA MET A 195 -14.53 -12.69 30.82
C MET A 195 -14.65 -11.45 29.92
N ALA A 196 -15.72 -11.34 29.12
CA ALA A 196 -15.95 -10.20 28.23
C ALA A 196 -16.14 -8.87 28.99
N ASN A 197 -16.64 -8.90 30.23
CA ASN A 197 -16.74 -7.72 31.09
C ASN A 197 -15.41 -7.34 31.77
N ASP A 198 -14.42 -8.25 31.81
CA ASP A 198 -13.18 -8.11 32.57
C ASP A 198 -11.99 -7.62 31.72
N ILE A 199 -12.17 -7.58 30.40
CA ILE A 199 -11.17 -7.17 29.42
C ILE A 199 -11.61 -5.84 28.82
N ASP A 200 -10.87 -4.77 29.09
CA ASP A 200 -10.92 -3.54 28.28
C ASP A 200 -10.35 -3.85 26.88
N ILE A 201 -11.08 -4.64 26.10
CA ILE A 201 -10.82 -4.77 24.67
C ILE A 201 -11.06 -3.38 24.12
N ARG A 202 -10.03 -2.73 23.55
CA ARG A 202 -10.23 -1.50 22.80
C ARG A 202 -11.23 -1.80 21.69
N LYS A 203 -12.50 -1.45 21.90
CA LYS A 203 -13.55 -1.66 20.92
C LYS A 203 -13.27 -0.72 19.76
N ARG A 204 -12.97 -1.29 18.60
CA ARG A 204 -12.83 -0.55 17.35
C ARG A 204 -14.16 0.16 17.06
N PRO A 205 -14.16 1.33 16.41
CA PRO A 205 -15.42 1.94 15.99
C PRO A 205 -16.12 0.99 15.02
N THR A 206 -17.38 0.64 15.32
CA THR A 206 -18.14 -0.30 14.51
C THR A 206 -18.76 0.41 13.30
N ILE A 207 -18.69 -0.23 12.13
CA ILE A 207 -19.28 0.28 10.89
C ILE A 207 -20.32 -0.73 10.39
N GLU A 208 -21.59 -0.35 10.42
CA GLU A 208 -22.66 -0.94 9.63
C GLU A 208 -22.72 -0.20 8.28
N VAL A 209 -22.79 -0.95 7.18
CA VAL A 209 -23.06 -0.39 5.86
C VAL A 209 -24.38 -0.94 5.34
N ALA A 210 -25.33 -0.06 5.09
CA ALA A 210 -26.60 -0.37 4.48
C ALA A 210 -26.66 0.23 3.08
N PHE A 211 -27.24 -0.48 2.13
CA PHE A 211 -27.41 -0.04 0.75
C PHE A 211 -28.88 -0.21 0.37
N LYS A 212 -29.46 0.83 -0.21
CA LYS A 212 -30.88 0.90 -0.60
C LYS A 212 -30.99 1.27 -2.06
N ASP A 213 -31.66 0.42 -2.83
CA ASP A 213 -31.96 0.55 -4.26
C ASP A 213 -30.74 0.91 -5.11
N LEU A 214 -29.58 0.36 -4.73
CA LEU A 214 -28.30 0.67 -5.35
C LEU A 214 -28.29 0.16 -6.79
N THR A 215 -28.19 1.09 -7.73
CA THR A 215 -28.18 0.82 -9.17
C THR A 215 -27.00 1.54 -9.81
N LEU A 216 -26.23 0.81 -10.60
CA LEU A 216 -25.09 1.35 -11.35
C LEU A 216 -25.34 1.19 -12.84
N THR A 217 -25.34 2.31 -13.56
CA THR A 217 -25.45 2.32 -15.03
C THR A 217 -24.18 2.87 -15.65
N LEU A 218 -23.63 2.15 -16.62
CA LEU A 218 -22.42 2.56 -17.32
C LEU A 218 -22.73 3.78 -18.21
N LYS A 219 -21.97 4.87 -18.04
CA LYS A 219 -22.07 6.07 -18.90
C LYS A 219 -21.71 5.71 -20.35
N GLY A 220 -22.47 6.21 -21.32
CA GLY A 220 -22.28 5.94 -22.76
C GLY A 220 -23.11 4.77 -23.28
N LYS A 221 -22.94 3.56 -22.72
CA LYS A 221 -23.66 2.36 -23.19
C LYS A 221 -25.03 2.15 -22.55
N ASN A 222 -25.42 2.96 -21.55
CA ASN A 222 -26.65 2.84 -20.76
C ASN A 222 -26.93 1.41 -20.27
N LYS A 223 -25.86 0.64 -19.99
CA LYS A 223 -25.96 -0.74 -19.53
C LYS A 223 -25.99 -0.77 -18.01
N HIS A 224 -27.00 -1.40 -17.43
CA HIS A 224 -27.07 -1.67 -16.00
C HIS A 224 -26.03 -2.72 -15.62
N LEU A 225 -25.12 -2.36 -14.70
CA LEU A 225 -24.12 -3.26 -14.13
C LEU A 225 -24.57 -3.80 -12.76
N LEU A 226 -25.33 -3.01 -12.02
CA LEU A 226 -26.05 -3.37 -10.80
C LEU A 226 -27.44 -2.75 -10.84
N ARG A 227 -28.42 -3.42 -10.25
CA ARG A 227 -29.80 -2.95 -10.29
C ARG A 227 -30.56 -3.27 -9.00
N CYS A 228 -31.07 -2.21 -8.36
CA CYS A 228 -31.94 -2.27 -7.18
C CYS A 228 -31.41 -3.19 -6.08
N VAL A 229 -30.10 -3.14 -5.83
CA VAL A 229 -29.46 -3.97 -4.81
C VAL A 229 -29.72 -3.33 -3.45
N THR A 230 -30.41 -4.06 -2.57
CA THR A 230 -30.82 -3.60 -1.23
C THR A 230 -30.40 -4.61 -0.16
N GLY A 231 -29.80 -4.13 0.92
CA GLY A 231 -29.25 -4.98 1.98
C GLY A 231 -28.39 -4.23 2.99
N LYS A 232 -27.78 -4.99 3.90
CA LYS A 232 -27.00 -4.49 5.03
C LYS A 232 -25.90 -5.47 5.40
N ILE A 233 -24.71 -4.96 5.71
CA ILE A 233 -23.60 -5.73 6.29
C ILE A 233 -23.31 -5.21 7.70
N TYR A 234 -23.27 -6.12 8.66
CA TYR A 234 -23.16 -5.78 10.08
C TYR A 234 -21.73 -5.93 10.62
N PRO A 235 -21.31 -5.09 11.58
CA PRO A 235 -20.05 -5.27 12.28
C PRO A 235 -20.04 -6.61 13.04
N GLY A 236 -18.86 -7.22 13.09
CA GLY A 236 -18.66 -8.49 13.79
C GLY A 236 -19.06 -9.74 13.03
N ARG A 237 -19.43 -9.60 11.75
CA ARG A 237 -19.81 -10.70 10.86
C ARG A 237 -18.89 -10.77 9.66
N VAL A 238 -18.75 -11.98 9.11
CA VAL A 238 -18.07 -12.22 7.83
C VAL A 238 -19.11 -12.53 6.75
N SER A 239 -19.30 -11.60 5.83
CA SER A 239 -20.23 -11.70 4.70
C SER A 239 -19.51 -12.16 3.43
N ALA A 240 -20.05 -13.20 2.80
CA ALA A 240 -19.55 -13.74 1.53
C ALA A 240 -20.42 -13.27 0.36
N VAL A 241 -19.79 -12.68 -0.67
CA VAL A 241 -20.43 -12.28 -1.92
C VAL A 241 -20.06 -13.28 -3.01
N MET A 242 -21.05 -13.88 -3.64
CA MET A 242 -20.89 -14.84 -4.75
C MET A 242 -21.87 -14.58 -5.87
N GLY A 243 -21.62 -15.26 -6.98
CA GLY A 243 -22.42 -15.17 -8.20
C GLY A 243 -21.60 -15.60 -9.41
N PRO A 244 -22.26 -15.88 -10.54
CA PRO A 244 -21.60 -16.29 -11.76
C PRO A 244 -20.65 -15.20 -12.31
N SER A 245 -19.85 -15.58 -13.29
CA SER A 245 -19.01 -14.63 -14.02
C SER A 245 -19.87 -13.57 -14.70
N GLY A 246 -19.49 -12.29 -14.52
CA GLY A 246 -20.27 -11.16 -15.02
C GLY A 246 -21.51 -10.78 -14.19
N ALA A 247 -21.70 -11.36 -12.99
CA ALA A 247 -22.79 -10.97 -12.07
C ALA A 247 -22.61 -9.58 -11.42
N GLY A 248 -21.47 -8.92 -11.61
CA GLY A 248 -21.21 -7.60 -11.03
C GLY A 248 -20.66 -7.64 -9.60
N LYS A 249 -19.98 -8.72 -9.17
CA LYS A 249 -19.40 -8.86 -7.81
C LYS A 249 -18.39 -7.75 -7.47
N THR A 250 -17.35 -7.57 -8.29
CA THR A 250 -16.39 -6.47 -8.15
C THR A 250 -17.05 -5.11 -8.32
N THR A 251 -18.06 -5.02 -9.19
CA THR A 251 -18.86 -3.80 -9.37
C THR A 251 -19.64 -3.44 -8.10
N PHE A 252 -20.20 -4.43 -7.40
CA PHE A 252 -20.88 -4.28 -6.11
C PHE A 252 -19.93 -3.75 -5.04
N LEU A 253 -18.73 -4.33 -4.92
CA LEU A 253 -17.72 -3.79 -3.99
C LEU A 253 -17.30 -2.35 -4.34
N SER A 254 -17.18 -2.05 -5.63
CA SER A 254 -16.82 -0.71 -6.12
C SER A 254 -17.95 0.30 -5.84
N ALA A 255 -19.21 -0.11 -5.97
CA ALA A 255 -20.38 0.69 -5.62
C ALA A 255 -20.42 0.97 -4.11
N LEU A 256 -20.24 -0.08 -3.31
CA LEU A 256 -20.28 -0.03 -1.86
C LEU A 256 -19.21 0.89 -1.29
N THR A 257 -17.99 0.86 -1.85
CA THR A 257 -16.87 1.74 -1.46
C THR A 257 -16.92 3.11 -2.10
N GLY A 258 -17.95 3.39 -2.90
CA GLY A 258 -18.10 4.63 -3.65
C GLY A 258 -17.05 4.81 -4.74
N LYS A 259 -16.27 3.78 -5.11
CA LYS A 259 -15.20 3.79 -6.13
C LYS A 259 -15.71 3.54 -7.57
N ALA A 260 -17.02 3.45 -7.79
CA ALA A 260 -17.61 3.28 -9.11
C ALA A 260 -17.44 4.58 -9.96
N THR A 261 -16.40 4.61 -10.79
CA THR A 261 -16.12 5.73 -11.71
C THR A 261 -16.82 5.51 -13.05
N GLY A 262 -17.25 6.58 -13.72
CA GLY A 262 -17.85 6.48 -15.06
C GLY A 262 -19.20 5.78 -15.11
N CYS A 263 -19.87 5.68 -13.97
CA CYS A 263 -21.21 5.14 -13.84
C CYS A 263 -22.14 6.20 -13.25
N HIS A 264 -23.40 6.25 -13.67
CA HIS A 264 -24.42 6.92 -12.87
C HIS A 264 -24.84 5.97 -11.75
N THR A 265 -24.65 6.43 -10.52
CA THR A 265 -25.07 5.70 -9.32
C THR A 265 -26.39 6.28 -8.85
N THR A 266 -27.43 5.46 -8.75
CA THR A 266 -28.69 5.81 -8.09
C THR A 266 -28.91 4.90 -6.88
N GLY A 267 -29.76 5.33 -5.96
CA GLY A 267 -29.91 4.73 -4.64
C GLY A 267 -28.99 5.37 -3.59
N GLN A 268 -28.95 4.78 -2.40
CA GLN A 268 -28.25 5.34 -1.25
C GLN A 268 -27.37 4.30 -0.55
N VAL A 269 -26.20 4.74 -0.10
CA VAL A 269 -25.34 3.97 0.81
C VAL A 269 -25.30 4.72 2.14
N LEU A 270 -25.76 4.05 3.19
CA LEU A 270 -25.86 4.56 4.55
C LEU A 270 -24.75 3.93 5.40
N VAL A 271 -24.02 4.75 6.14
CA VAL A 271 -23.02 4.31 7.12
C VAL A 271 -23.59 4.55 8.51
N ASN A 272 -23.74 3.50 9.32
CA ASN A 272 -24.38 3.56 10.65
C ASN A 272 -25.76 4.27 10.62
N GLY A 273 -26.53 4.06 9.56
CA GLY A 273 -27.87 4.66 9.37
C GLY A 273 -27.88 6.10 8.85
N GLN A 274 -26.72 6.73 8.63
CA GLN A 274 -26.62 8.10 8.09
C GLN A 274 -26.18 8.11 6.63
N GLU A 275 -26.73 9.03 5.84
CA GLU A 275 -26.29 9.31 4.46
C GLU A 275 -24.96 10.06 4.51
N SER A 276 -23.86 9.31 4.56
CA SER A 276 -22.50 9.86 4.53
C SER A 276 -21.71 9.19 3.42
N PRO A 277 -20.91 9.95 2.64
CA PRO A 277 -20.07 9.35 1.63
C PRO A 277 -19.08 8.41 2.30
N ILE A 278 -19.12 7.12 1.97
CA ILE A 278 -18.26 6.10 2.59
C ILE A 278 -16.76 6.43 2.49
N ARG A 279 -16.38 7.25 1.50
CA ARG A 279 -15.04 7.80 1.29
C ARG A 279 -14.54 8.65 2.46
N SER A 280 -15.42 9.29 3.22
CA SER A 280 -15.08 10.01 4.46
C SER A 280 -14.50 9.09 5.54
N PHE A 281 -14.64 7.77 5.42
CA PHE A 281 -14.12 6.79 6.36
C PHE A 281 -12.88 6.03 5.84
N LYS A 282 -12.23 6.52 4.78
CA LYS A 282 -11.06 5.90 4.13
C LYS A 282 -9.93 5.50 5.10
N ARG A 283 -9.75 6.23 6.20
CA ARG A 283 -8.72 5.92 7.23
C ARG A 283 -9.02 4.69 8.08
N ILE A 284 -10.27 4.22 8.09
CA ILE A 284 -10.73 3.05 8.87
C ILE A 284 -11.35 1.95 8.00
N ILE A 285 -11.39 2.12 6.68
CA ILE A 285 -11.82 1.10 5.70
C ILE A 285 -10.59 0.50 4.99
N GLY A 286 -10.45 -0.82 5.06
CA GLY A 286 -9.45 -1.58 4.29
C GLY A 286 -10.06 -2.13 3.00
N PHE A 287 -9.32 -2.04 1.89
CA PHE A 287 -9.75 -2.61 0.61
C PHE A 287 -8.62 -3.41 -0.01
N VAL A 288 -8.82 -4.73 -0.14
CA VAL A 288 -7.88 -5.65 -0.79
C VAL A 288 -8.35 -5.86 -2.24
N PRO A 289 -7.64 -5.34 -3.25
CA PRO A 289 -7.97 -5.57 -4.65
C PRO A 289 -7.67 -7.02 -5.08
N GLN A 290 -8.26 -7.43 -6.20
CA GLN A 290 -8.02 -8.74 -6.81
C GLN A 290 -6.53 -8.92 -7.16
N ASP A 291 -5.89 -7.89 -7.72
CA ASP A 291 -4.46 -7.91 -8.04
C ASP A 291 -3.57 -7.77 -6.81
N ASP A 292 -2.52 -8.59 -6.74
CA ASP A 292 -1.57 -8.61 -5.63
C ASP A 292 -0.47 -7.56 -5.75
N ILE A 293 -0.85 -6.30 -5.59
CA ILE A 293 0.06 -5.14 -5.71
C ILE A 293 0.87 -4.97 -4.42
N VAL A 294 2.04 -5.61 -4.33
CA VAL A 294 2.97 -5.51 -3.19
C VAL A 294 4.37 -5.13 -3.71
N HIS A 295 5.17 -4.41 -2.93
CA HIS A 295 6.54 -4.06 -3.35
C HIS A 295 7.44 -5.30 -3.32
N GLY A 296 7.86 -5.75 -4.50
CA GLY A 296 8.71 -6.94 -4.67
C GLY A 296 10.14 -6.78 -4.14
N ASN A 297 10.68 -5.56 -4.18
CA ASN A 297 12.03 -5.23 -3.73
C ASN A 297 12.14 -5.09 -2.20
N LEU A 298 11.03 -5.30 -1.46
CA LEU A 298 10.95 -5.22 -0.01
C LEU A 298 10.66 -6.60 0.59
N THR A 299 11.07 -6.82 1.84
CA THR A 299 10.67 -8.03 2.58
C THR A 299 9.20 -7.96 2.97
N VAL A 300 8.62 -9.11 3.33
CA VAL A 300 7.24 -9.17 3.84
C VAL A 300 7.05 -8.23 5.03
N GLU A 301 7.99 -8.28 5.98
CA GLU A 301 7.92 -7.46 7.17
C GLU A 301 8.05 -5.95 6.87
N GLU A 302 8.93 -5.58 5.94
CA GLU A 302 9.12 -4.17 5.55
C GLU A 302 7.87 -3.58 4.93
N ASN A 303 7.18 -4.35 4.09
CA ASN A 303 5.90 -3.97 3.49
C ASN A 303 4.84 -3.71 4.58
N LEU A 304 4.70 -4.63 5.52
CA LEU A 304 3.74 -4.51 6.63
C LEU A 304 4.08 -3.32 7.54
N TRP A 305 5.34 -3.18 7.93
CA TRP A 305 5.80 -2.04 8.75
C TRP A 305 5.60 -0.70 8.07
N PHE A 306 5.82 -0.63 6.76
CA PHE A 306 5.61 0.58 6.00
C PHE A 306 4.13 0.99 6.03
N SER A 307 3.22 0.04 5.77
CA SER A 307 1.77 0.27 5.88
C SER A 307 1.38 0.70 7.30
N ALA A 308 1.88 0.00 8.32
CA ALA A 308 1.66 0.30 9.74
C ALA A 308 2.03 1.75 10.08
N ARG A 309 3.24 2.16 9.71
CA ARG A 309 3.78 3.48 10.05
C ARG A 309 3.02 4.63 9.40
N CYS A 310 2.41 4.41 8.24
CA CYS A 310 1.68 5.45 7.53
C CYS A 310 0.20 5.52 7.92
N ARG A 311 -0.39 4.40 8.37
CA ARG A 311 -1.86 4.29 8.56
C ARG A 311 -2.30 4.05 10.00
N LEU A 312 -1.44 3.54 10.88
CA LEU A 312 -1.76 3.45 12.32
C LEU A 312 -1.91 4.85 12.92
N SER A 313 -2.70 4.95 13.99
CA SER A 313 -2.88 6.22 14.70
C SER A 313 -1.52 6.82 15.11
N ALA A 314 -1.38 8.12 14.92
CA ALA A 314 -0.17 8.85 15.28
C ALA A 314 0.11 8.73 16.79
N ASP A 315 -0.96 8.79 17.59
CA ASP A 315 -0.94 8.79 19.06
C ASP A 315 -0.64 7.41 19.66
N LEU A 316 -0.71 6.36 18.84
CA LEU A 316 -0.43 4.99 19.26
C LEU A 316 1.06 4.83 19.64
N PRO A 317 1.37 4.33 20.85
CA PRO A 317 2.75 4.16 21.30
C PRO A 317 3.48 3.10 20.47
N LYS A 318 4.81 3.17 20.47
CA LYS A 318 5.64 2.34 19.58
C LYS A 318 5.47 0.86 19.85
N GLU A 319 5.33 0.47 21.11
CA GLU A 319 5.11 -0.90 21.56
C GLU A 319 3.78 -1.48 21.08
N GLU A 320 2.71 -0.68 21.07
CA GLU A 320 1.43 -1.09 20.51
C GLU A 320 1.51 -1.20 18.98
N LYS A 321 2.25 -0.31 18.30
CA LYS A 321 2.52 -0.46 16.85
C LYS A 321 3.25 -1.77 16.54
N VAL A 322 4.23 -2.18 17.36
CA VAL A 322 4.92 -3.47 17.21
C VAL A 322 3.93 -4.63 17.45
N LEU A 323 3.12 -4.56 18.50
CA LEU A 323 2.13 -5.59 18.80
C LEU A 323 1.17 -5.82 17.63
N VAL A 324 0.64 -4.78 17.02
CA VAL A 324 -0.27 -4.89 15.86
C VAL A 324 0.40 -5.62 14.70
N VAL A 325 1.62 -5.23 14.34
CA VAL A 325 2.36 -5.85 13.21
C VAL A 325 2.67 -7.32 13.50
N GLU A 326 3.17 -7.65 14.69
CA GLU A 326 3.46 -9.04 15.08
C GLU A 326 2.18 -9.89 15.11
N ARG A 327 1.06 -9.35 15.63
CA ARG A 327 -0.24 -10.03 15.65
C ARG A 327 -0.70 -10.37 14.23
N VAL A 328 -0.57 -9.45 13.28
CA VAL A 328 -0.96 -9.70 11.88
C VAL A 328 -0.05 -10.73 11.22
N ILE A 329 1.27 -10.63 11.38
CA ILE A 329 2.24 -11.61 10.84
C ILE A 329 1.91 -13.02 11.35
N GLU A 330 1.59 -13.14 12.63
CA GLU A 330 1.25 -14.42 13.23
C GLU A 330 -0.12 -14.95 12.78
N SER A 331 -1.16 -14.12 12.79
CA SER A 331 -2.53 -14.52 12.41
C SER A 331 -2.61 -15.04 10.96
N LEU A 332 -1.84 -14.44 10.05
CA LEU A 332 -1.78 -14.84 8.65
C LEU A 332 -0.76 -15.96 8.38
N GLY A 333 -0.03 -16.42 9.40
CA GLY A 333 1.00 -17.46 9.26
C GLY A 333 2.17 -17.03 8.36
N LEU A 334 2.61 -15.78 8.48
CA LEU A 334 3.70 -15.18 7.69
C LEU A 334 5.07 -15.28 8.38
N GLN A 335 5.14 -15.88 9.57
CA GLN A 335 6.36 -15.93 10.39
C GLN A 335 7.57 -16.52 9.65
N ALA A 336 7.38 -17.61 8.90
CA ALA A 336 8.46 -18.29 8.19
C ALA A 336 9.04 -17.49 7.01
N ILE A 337 8.27 -16.56 6.44
CA ILE A 337 8.64 -15.78 5.25
C ILE A 337 8.82 -14.29 5.54
N ARG A 338 8.80 -13.91 6.82
CA ARG A 338 8.90 -12.53 7.31
C ARG A 338 10.05 -11.75 6.69
N ASP A 339 11.25 -12.33 6.75
CA ASP A 339 12.49 -11.71 6.30
C ASP A 339 12.79 -12.02 4.82
N SER A 340 11.90 -12.76 4.14
CA SER A 340 12.03 -13.07 2.71
C SER A 340 11.57 -11.90 1.84
N LEU A 341 12.27 -11.66 0.73
CA LEU A 341 11.85 -10.71 -0.29
C LEU A 341 10.56 -11.21 -0.98
N VAL A 342 9.62 -10.29 -1.22
CA VAL A 342 8.35 -10.62 -1.90
C VAL A 342 8.60 -11.06 -3.35
N GLY A 343 9.64 -10.50 -3.98
CA GLY A 343 10.05 -10.82 -5.34
C GLY A 343 9.33 -10.00 -6.40
N THR A 344 10.02 -9.74 -7.50
CA THR A 344 9.49 -9.08 -8.69
C THR A 344 9.18 -10.12 -9.77
N ILE A 345 8.74 -9.68 -10.95
CA ILE A 345 8.56 -10.56 -12.11
C ILE A 345 9.92 -11.16 -12.54
N GLU A 346 11.00 -10.36 -12.43
CA GLU A 346 12.36 -10.75 -12.81
C GLU A 346 13.07 -11.58 -11.74
N LYS A 347 12.82 -11.28 -10.45
CA LYS A 347 13.46 -11.95 -9.31
C LYS A 347 12.43 -12.74 -8.52
N ARG A 348 12.55 -14.07 -8.56
CA ARG A 348 11.72 -14.97 -7.77
C ARG A 348 11.78 -14.63 -6.27
N GLY A 349 10.61 -14.56 -5.63
CA GLY A 349 10.47 -14.36 -4.18
C GLY A 349 9.51 -15.38 -3.58
N ILE A 350 8.60 -14.90 -2.72
CA ILE A 350 7.57 -15.74 -2.07
C ILE A 350 6.54 -16.31 -3.07
N SER A 351 5.80 -17.34 -2.65
CA SER A 351 4.75 -17.94 -3.49
C SER A 351 3.57 -17.00 -3.70
N GLY A 352 2.76 -17.23 -4.75
CA GLY A 352 1.56 -16.43 -5.03
C GLY A 352 0.58 -16.40 -3.87
N GLY A 353 0.28 -17.57 -3.28
CA GLY A 353 -0.59 -17.65 -2.09
C GLY A 353 -0.01 -16.95 -0.85
N GLN A 354 1.31 -16.99 -0.66
CA GLN A 354 1.97 -16.20 0.38
C GLN A 354 1.82 -14.70 0.11
N ARG A 355 2.02 -14.26 -1.14
CA ARG A 355 1.84 -12.87 -1.58
C ARG A 355 0.40 -12.39 -1.37
N LYS A 356 -0.60 -13.23 -1.63
CA LYS A 356 -2.02 -12.95 -1.36
C LYS A 356 -2.27 -12.68 0.13
N ARG A 357 -1.68 -13.48 1.02
CA ARG A 357 -1.76 -13.25 2.47
C ARG A 357 -1.05 -11.96 2.88
N VAL A 358 0.11 -11.64 2.31
CA VAL A 358 0.78 -10.34 2.55
C VAL A 358 -0.10 -9.17 2.07
N ASN A 359 -0.75 -9.32 0.93
CA ASN A 359 -1.68 -8.35 0.36
C ASN A 359 -2.84 -8.04 1.33
N VAL A 360 -3.44 -9.08 1.94
CA VAL A 360 -4.44 -8.91 3.01
C VAL A 360 -3.83 -8.27 4.26
N GLY A 361 -2.64 -8.69 4.65
CA GLY A 361 -1.91 -8.16 5.81
C GLY A 361 -1.65 -6.65 5.73
N LEU A 362 -1.36 -6.12 4.54
CA LEU A 362 -1.18 -4.67 4.32
C LEU A 362 -2.40 -3.85 4.75
N GLU A 363 -3.60 -4.39 4.59
CA GLU A 363 -4.86 -3.75 4.98
C GLU A 363 -5.24 -4.08 6.44
N MET A 364 -4.97 -5.29 6.94
CA MET A 364 -5.24 -5.65 8.34
C MET A 364 -4.38 -4.87 9.33
N VAL A 365 -3.12 -4.58 9.00
CA VAL A 365 -2.18 -3.86 9.88
C VAL A 365 -2.65 -2.46 10.24
N MET A 366 -3.57 -1.87 9.48
CA MET A 366 -4.15 -0.58 9.85
C MET A 366 -5.29 -0.68 10.86
N GLU A 367 -5.61 -1.85 11.42
CA GLU A 367 -6.77 -2.08 12.30
C GLU A 367 -8.07 -1.49 11.70
N PRO A 368 -8.53 -2.02 10.55
CA PRO A 368 -9.74 -1.53 9.90
C PRO A 368 -10.99 -1.85 10.74
N SER A 369 -12.03 -1.03 10.57
CA SER A 369 -13.38 -1.24 11.08
C SER A 369 -14.29 -1.92 10.05
N LEU A 370 -14.00 -1.71 8.76
CA LEU A 370 -14.62 -2.38 7.63
C LEU A 370 -13.50 -2.87 6.72
N LEU A 371 -13.49 -4.17 6.41
CA LEU A 371 -12.52 -4.79 5.53
C LEU A 371 -13.24 -5.42 4.34
N ILE A 372 -12.93 -4.93 3.15
CA ILE A 372 -13.48 -5.42 1.90
C ILE A 372 -12.39 -6.14 1.12
N LEU A 373 -12.64 -7.39 0.72
CA LEU A 373 -11.68 -8.21 0.00
C LEU A 373 -12.26 -8.71 -1.33
N ASP A 374 -11.54 -8.48 -2.42
CA ASP A 374 -11.92 -9.00 -3.74
C ASP A 374 -11.10 -10.27 -4.07
N GLU A 375 -11.78 -11.42 -4.09
CA GLU A 375 -11.21 -12.74 -4.34
C GLU A 375 -9.94 -13.08 -3.54
N PRO A 376 -9.95 -12.97 -2.20
CA PRO A 376 -8.77 -13.21 -1.37
C PRO A 376 -8.32 -14.68 -1.33
N THR A 377 -9.19 -15.61 -1.75
CA THR A 377 -8.91 -17.06 -1.78
C THR A 377 -8.46 -17.58 -3.14
N SER A 378 -8.47 -16.74 -4.18
CA SER A 378 -8.02 -17.14 -5.51
C SER A 378 -6.51 -17.44 -5.51
N GLY A 379 -6.13 -18.60 -6.04
CA GLY A 379 -4.73 -19.07 -6.05
C GLY A 379 -4.19 -19.57 -4.70
N LEU A 380 -5.04 -19.71 -3.67
CA LEU A 380 -4.70 -20.37 -2.40
C LEU A 380 -5.13 -21.83 -2.43
N ASP A 381 -4.35 -22.69 -1.75
CA ASP A 381 -4.80 -24.03 -1.42
C ASP A 381 -5.87 -24.00 -0.31
N SER A 382 -6.62 -25.09 -0.17
CA SER A 382 -7.72 -25.20 0.80
C SER A 382 -7.27 -24.94 2.24
N SER A 383 -6.07 -25.39 2.63
CA SER A 383 -5.57 -25.22 4.00
C SER A 383 -5.20 -23.77 4.28
N SER A 384 -4.52 -23.10 3.33
CA SER A 384 -4.20 -21.67 3.45
C SER A 384 -5.44 -20.79 3.42
N SER A 385 -6.46 -21.15 2.63
CA SER A 385 -7.74 -20.43 2.57
C SER A 385 -8.48 -20.51 3.90
N GLN A 386 -8.51 -21.68 4.55
CA GLN A 386 -9.07 -21.84 5.89
C GLN A 386 -8.28 -21.05 6.95
N LEU A 387 -6.96 -21.03 6.87
CA LEU A 387 -6.12 -20.23 7.78
C LEU A 387 -6.44 -18.73 7.64
N LEU A 388 -6.53 -18.23 6.40
CA LEU A 388 -6.91 -16.84 6.13
C LEU A 388 -8.30 -16.53 6.70
N LEU A 389 -9.29 -17.38 6.46
CA LEU A 389 -10.64 -17.15 6.96
C LEU A 389 -10.72 -17.21 8.49
N ARG A 390 -9.93 -18.05 9.16
CA ARG A 390 -9.80 -18.04 10.63
C ARG A 390 -9.22 -16.73 11.14
N ALA A 391 -8.22 -16.18 10.46
CA ALA A 391 -7.65 -14.87 10.81
C ALA A 391 -8.68 -13.76 10.64
N LEU A 392 -9.43 -13.74 9.53
CA LEU A 392 -10.50 -12.77 9.29
C LEU A 392 -11.63 -12.91 10.31
N ARG A 393 -12.04 -14.14 10.65
CA ARG A 393 -13.07 -14.37 11.68
C ARG A 393 -12.63 -13.86 13.05
N ARG A 394 -11.33 -13.96 13.37
CA ARG A 394 -10.78 -13.36 14.60
C ARG A 394 -10.92 -11.84 14.60
N GLU A 395 -10.61 -11.18 13.49
CA GLU A 395 -10.82 -9.72 13.36
C GLU A 395 -12.31 -9.36 13.46
N ALA A 396 -13.21 -10.16 12.88
CA ALA A 396 -14.64 -9.96 13.02
C ALA A 396 -15.08 -10.02 14.49
N LEU A 397 -14.59 -10.98 15.29
CA LEU A 397 -14.90 -11.03 16.73
C LEU A 397 -14.45 -9.78 17.51
N GLU A 398 -13.48 -9.02 17.02
CA GLU A 398 -13.05 -7.73 17.58
C GLU A 398 -13.93 -6.54 17.12
N GLY A 399 -15.00 -6.80 16.38
CA GLY A 399 -15.99 -5.82 15.93
C GLY A 399 -15.80 -5.32 14.49
N VAL A 400 -14.92 -5.95 13.71
CA VAL A 400 -14.70 -5.59 12.29
C VAL A 400 -15.84 -6.12 11.42
N ASN A 401 -16.32 -5.30 10.49
CA ASN A 401 -17.24 -5.72 9.43
C ASN A 401 -16.42 -6.26 8.25
N ILE A 402 -16.60 -7.51 7.85
CA ILE A 402 -15.81 -8.12 6.77
C ILE A 402 -16.72 -8.54 5.63
N CYS A 403 -16.43 -8.03 4.43
CA CYS A 403 -17.13 -8.40 3.20
C CYS A 403 -16.11 -8.95 2.21
N MET A 404 -16.30 -10.17 1.72
CA MET A 404 -15.39 -10.77 0.74
C MET A 404 -16.12 -11.34 -0.46
N VAL A 405 -15.59 -11.06 -1.66
CA VAL A 405 -16.01 -11.73 -2.90
C VAL A 405 -15.27 -13.04 -3.04
N LEU A 406 -15.99 -14.12 -3.36
CA LEU A 406 -15.43 -15.46 -3.49
C LEU A 406 -15.80 -16.05 -4.85
N HIS A 407 -14.89 -16.88 -5.35
CA HIS A 407 -15.08 -17.69 -6.54
C HIS A 407 -14.97 -19.17 -6.14
N GLN A 408 -16.08 -19.91 -6.18
CA GLN A 408 -16.18 -21.36 -5.91
C GLN A 408 -15.49 -21.83 -4.62
N PRO A 409 -16.01 -21.49 -3.42
CA PRO A 409 -15.43 -21.98 -2.17
C PRO A 409 -15.76 -23.45 -1.91
N SER A 410 -14.89 -24.15 -1.17
CA SER A 410 -15.25 -25.47 -0.63
C SER A 410 -16.39 -25.37 0.39
N TYR A 411 -17.16 -26.45 0.53
CA TYR A 411 -18.24 -26.53 1.51
C TYR A 411 -17.83 -26.17 2.94
N THR A 412 -16.65 -26.65 3.35
CA THR A 412 -16.09 -26.34 4.68
C THR A 412 -15.85 -24.85 4.88
N LEU A 413 -15.41 -24.16 3.83
CA LEU A 413 -15.14 -22.72 3.85
C LEU A 413 -16.45 -21.93 3.79
N PHE A 414 -17.44 -22.40 3.02
CA PHE A 414 -18.78 -21.80 2.96
C PHE A 414 -19.47 -21.76 4.32
N LYS A 415 -19.41 -22.85 5.10
CA LYS A 415 -20.00 -22.93 6.45
C LYS A 415 -19.36 -22.01 7.49
N MET A 416 -18.21 -21.42 7.20
CA MET A 416 -17.51 -20.51 8.12
C MET A 416 -17.99 -19.06 7.99
N PHE A 417 -18.81 -18.72 6.99
CA PHE A 417 -19.40 -17.40 6.84
C PHE A 417 -20.65 -17.22 7.69
N ASP A 418 -20.89 -15.98 8.11
CA ASP A 418 -22.09 -15.65 8.88
C ASP A 418 -23.22 -15.21 7.93
N ASP A 419 -22.90 -14.44 6.89
CA ASP A 419 -23.85 -13.97 5.87
C ASP A 419 -23.43 -14.35 4.44
N PHE A 420 -24.42 -14.48 3.57
CA PHE A 420 -24.28 -14.81 2.16
C PHE A 420 -25.06 -13.82 1.30
N ILE A 421 -24.39 -13.26 0.29
CA ILE A 421 -24.94 -12.39 -0.75
C ILE A 421 -24.74 -13.10 -2.09
N LEU A 422 -25.82 -13.51 -2.72
CA LEU A 422 -25.80 -14.14 -4.03
C LEU A 422 -26.32 -13.17 -5.10
N LEU A 423 -25.48 -12.87 -6.10
CA LEU A 423 -25.80 -12.01 -7.23
C LEU A 423 -26.00 -12.84 -8.50
N ALA A 424 -26.94 -12.43 -9.35
CA ALA A 424 -27.16 -12.96 -10.69
C ALA A 424 -26.59 -12.04 -11.78
N LYS A 425 -26.54 -12.54 -13.02
CA LYS A 425 -26.19 -11.72 -14.20
C LYS A 425 -27.09 -10.49 -14.29
N GLY A 426 -26.50 -9.34 -14.60
CA GLY A 426 -27.18 -8.04 -14.55
C GLY A 426 -27.12 -7.35 -13.18
N GLY A 427 -26.44 -7.95 -12.20
CA GLY A 427 -26.21 -7.33 -10.89
C GLY A 427 -27.47 -7.23 -10.05
N LEU A 428 -28.28 -8.28 -10.10
CA LEU A 428 -29.51 -8.45 -9.33
C LEU A 428 -29.26 -9.38 -8.14
N THR A 429 -29.85 -9.06 -6.99
CA THR A 429 -29.74 -9.92 -5.79
C THR A 429 -30.72 -11.08 -5.85
N VAL A 430 -30.23 -12.28 -5.57
CA VAL A 430 -31.01 -13.53 -5.50
C VAL A 430 -31.23 -13.95 -4.05
N TYR A 431 -30.25 -13.69 -3.21
CA TYR A 431 -30.31 -13.97 -1.78
C TYR A 431 -29.40 -13.02 -1.03
N HIS A 432 -29.86 -12.56 0.13
CA HIS A 432 -29.04 -11.84 1.10
C HIS A 432 -29.50 -12.17 2.52
N GLY A 433 -28.66 -12.85 3.29
CA GLY A 433 -29.00 -13.27 4.65
C GLY A 433 -28.01 -14.27 5.26
N PRO A 434 -28.35 -14.87 6.41
CA PRO A 434 -27.46 -15.79 7.11
C PRO A 434 -27.28 -17.12 6.37
N VAL A 435 -26.05 -17.66 6.34
CA VAL A 435 -25.71 -18.90 5.61
C VAL A 435 -26.62 -20.08 5.99
N ASN A 436 -26.98 -20.20 7.27
CA ASN A 436 -27.80 -21.30 7.76
C ASN A 436 -29.23 -21.34 7.19
N LYS A 437 -29.73 -20.21 6.67
CA LYS A 437 -31.08 -20.11 6.09
C LYS A 437 -31.09 -20.20 4.57
N VAL A 438 -29.93 -20.34 3.93
CA VAL A 438 -29.82 -20.39 2.47
C VAL A 438 -30.56 -21.62 1.93
N GLU A 439 -30.27 -22.80 2.48
CA GLU A 439 -30.89 -24.06 2.06
C GLU A 439 -32.41 -24.06 2.29
N GLU A 440 -32.87 -23.49 3.41
CA GLU A 440 -34.30 -23.32 3.70
C GLU A 440 -35.00 -22.43 2.67
N TYR A 441 -34.40 -21.28 2.32
CA TYR A 441 -34.94 -20.36 1.32
C TYR A 441 -35.05 -21.01 -0.06
N PHE A 442 -34.00 -21.68 -0.53
CA PHE A 442 -34.03 -22.34 -1.85
C PHE A 442 -34.99 -23.54 -1.87
N SER A 443 -35.09 -24.29 -0.77
CA SER A 443 -36.03 -25.40 -0.64
C SER A 443 -37.49 -24.92 -0.72
N SER A 444 -37.81 -23.76 -0.15
CA SER A 444 -39.15 -23.16 -0.23
C SER A 444 -39.59 -22.84 -1.67
N MET A 445 -38.62 -22.69 -2.60
CA MET A 445 -38.86 -22.47 -4.03
C MET A 445 -38.79 -23.76 -4.86
N GLY A 446 -38.69 -24.93 -4.22
CA GLY A 446 -38.54 -26.23 -4.90
C GLY A 446 -37.12 -26.52 -5.41
N VAL A 447 -36.12 -25.76 -4.97
CA VAL A 447 -34.70 -25.98 -5.29
C VAL A 447 -34.04 -26.71 -4.14
N VAL A 448 -34.00 -28.03 -4.23
CA VAL A 448 -33.35 -28.90 -3.23
C VAL A 448 -31.97 -29.29 -3.74
N VAL A 449 -30.94 -29.04 -2.94
CA VAL A 449 -29.55 -29.43 -3.27
C VAL A 449 -29.41 -30.95 -3.11
N PRO A 450 -28.95 -31.69 -4.14
CA PRO A 450 -28.72 -33.12 -4.02
C PRO A 450 -27.62 -33.47 -3.01
N ASP A 451 -27.71 -34.66 -2.43
CA ASP A 451 -26.67 -35.18 -1.53
C ASP A 451 -25.30 -35.21 -2.22
N ARG A 452 -24.26 -34.82 -1.47
CA ARG A 452 -22.85 -34.77 -1.92
C ARG A 452 -22.53 -33.72 -2.99
N VAL A 453 -23.43 -32.79 -3.27
CA VAL A 453 -23.15 -31.61 -4.10
C VAL A 453 -22.85 -30.41 -3.20
N ASN A 454 -21.89 -29.58 -3.60
CA ASN A 454 -21.57 -28.35 -2.88
C ASN A 454 -22.67 -27.30 -3.13
N PRO A 455 -23.42 -26.84 -2.10
CA PRO A 455 -24.54 -25.91 -2.29
C PRO A 455 -24.20 -24.61 -3.03
N PRO A 456 -23.09 -23.90 -2.74
CA PRO A 456 -22.73 -22.67 -3.44
C PRO A 456 -22.57 -22.86 -4.94
N ASP A 457 -21.93 -23.96 -5.35
CA ASP A 457 -21.70 -24.28 -6.77
C ASP A 457 -23.04 -24.62 -7.43
N TYR A 458 -23.88 -25.41 -6.77
CA TYR A 458 -25.22 -25.74 -7.25
C TYR A 458 -26.09 -24.49 -7.52
N TYR A 459 -26.09 -23.52 -6.61
CA TYR A 459 -26.83 -22.26 -6.81
C TYR A 459 -26.26 -21.44 -7.96
N ILE A 460 -24.95 -21.42 -8.15
CA ILE A 460 -24.31 -20.71 -9.28
C ILE A 460 -24.67 -21.39 -10.60
N ASP A 461 -24.62 -22.72 -10.68
CA ASP A 461 -24.95 -23.49 -11.89
C ASP A 461 -26.41 -23.28 -12.33
N ILE A 462 -27.33 -23.15 -11.38
CA ILE A 462 -28.73 -22.78 -11.65
C ILE A 462 -28.81 -21.36 -12.22
N LEU A 463 -28.06 -20.40 -11.65
CA LEU A 463 -28.04 -19.02 -12.12
C LEU A 463 -27.38 -18.85 -13.50
N GLU A 464 -26.45 -19.73 -13.85
CA GLU A 464 -25.87 -19.77 -15.20
C GLU A 464 -26.79 -20.44 -16.22
N GLY A 465 -27.80 -21.19 -15.76
CA GLY A 465 -28.73 -21.94 -16.59
C GLY A 465 -28.17 -23.29 -17.06
N ILE A 466 -27.07 -23.74 -16.46
CA ILE A 466 -26.44 -25.05 -16.74
C ILE A 466 -27.31 -26.16 -16.15
N LEU A 467 -27.74 -25.97 -14.90
CA LEU A 467 -28.66 -26.87 -14.22
C LEU A 467 -30.07 -26.29 -14.26
N LYS A 468 -31.00 -27.06 -14.83
CA LYS A 468 -32.43 -26.76 -14.70
C LYS A 468 -32.91 -27.44 -13.40
N PRO A 469 -33.50 -26.70 -12.44
CA PRO A 469 -34.13 -27.34 -11.30
C PRO A 469 -35.22 -28.29 -11.80
N SER A 470 -35.46 -29.39 -11.06
CA SER A 470 -36.32 -30.50 -11.46
C SER A 470 -37.61 -30.04 -12.13
N ALA A 471 -38.07 -30.77 -13.17
CA ALA A 471 -39.20 -30.40 -14.03
C ALA A 471 -40.51 -30.04 -13.29
N SER A 472 -40.64 -30.40 -12.01
CA SER A 472 -41.76 -30.08 -11.10
C SER A 472 -41.70 -28.68 -10.47
N SER A 473 -40.56 -27.99 -10.52
CA SER A 473 -40.36 -26.72 -9.79
C SER A 473 -40.79 -25.47 -10.59
N GLY A 474 -40.86 -25.55 -11.93
CA GLY A 474 -41.29 -24.44 -12.79
C GLY A 474 -40.48 -23.14 -12.67
N VAL A 475 -39.34 -23.15 -11.95
CA VAL A 475 -38.56 -21.93 -11.64
C VAL A 475 -37.53 -21.69 -12.74
N ASN A 476 -37.66 -20.58 -13.46
CA ASN A 476 -36.63 -20.14 -14.39
C ASN A 476 -35.55 -19.32 -13.67
N HIS A 477 -34.28 -19.48 -14.03
CA HIS A 477 -33.15 -18.76 -13.43
C HIS A 477 -33.31 -17.23 -13.46
N LYS A 478 -33.99 -16.70 -14.49
CA LYS A 478 -34.31 -15.26 -14.63
C LYS A 478 -35.36 -14.75 -13.63
N GLN A 479 -36.18 -15.64 -13.06
CA GLN A 479 -37.23 -15.29 -12.11
C GLN A 479 -36.72 -15.22 -10.66
N LEU A 480 -35.60 -15.89 -10.35
CA LEU A 480 -35.05 -15.96 -8.99
C LEU A 480 -34.79 -14.57 -8.36
N PRO A 481 -34.22 -13.58 -9.08
CA PRO A 481 -34.02 -12.25 -8.49
C PRO A 481 -35.34 -11.51 -8.24
N VAL A 482 -36.34 -11.69 -9.10
CA VAL A 482 -37.67 -11.07 -8.93
C VAL A 482 -38.37 -11.67 -7.71
N ARG A 483 -38.28 -12.99 -7.52
CA ARG A 483 -38.82 -13.66 -6.33
C ARG A 483 -38.17 -13.15 -5.04
N TRP A 484 -36.87 -12.89 -5.04
CA TRP A 484 -36.18 -12.28 -3.90
C TRP A 484 -36.72 -10.88 -3.56
N MET A 485 -36.97 -10.05 -4.58
CA MET A 485 -37.57 -8.73 -4.39
C MET A 485 -38.97 -8.84 -3.78
N LEU A 486 -39.83 -9.73 -4.32
CA LEU A 486 -41.18 -9.96 -3.82
C LEU A 486 -41.19 -10.52 -2.40
N HIS A 487 -40.30 -11.48 -2.08
CA HIS A 487 -40.19 -12.07 -0.75
C HIS A 487 -39.89 -11.03 0.34
N ASN A 488 -39.12 -9.99 0.01
CA ASN A 488 -38.76 -8.92 0.95
C ASN A 488 -39.62 -7.65 0.80
N GLY A 489 -40.62 -7.64 -0.09
CA GLY A 489 -41.47 -6.47 -0.34
C GLY A 489 -40.75 -5.30 -1.03
N TYR A 490 -39.68 -5.55 -1.78
CA TYR A 490 -38.96 -4.52 -2.54
C TYR A 490 -39.68 -4.18 -3.84
N SER A 491 -39.53 -2.93 -4.31
CA SER A 491 -40.10 -2.50 -5.59
C SER A 491 -39.44 -3.22 -6.75
N VAL A 492 -40.26 -3.85 -7.60
CA VAL A 492 -39.79 -4.52 -8.83
C VAL A 492 -39.83 -3.51 -9.99
N PRO A 493 -38.71 -3.28 -10.69
CA PRO A 493 -38.68 -2.48 -11.91
C PRO A 493 -39.69 -2.94 -12.99
N MET A 494 -40.35 -1.97 -13.65
CA MET A 494 -41.45 -2.20 -14.60
C MET A 494 -41.10 -3.15 -15.76
N ASP A 495 -39.88 -3.08 -16.26
CA ASP A 495 -39.37 -3.93 -17.35
C ASP A 495 -39.16 -5.40 -16.95
N MET A 496 -39.09 -5.71 -15.64
CA MET A 496 -38.99 -7.08 -15.14
C MET A 496 -40.36 -7.71 -14.85
N LEU A 497 -41.45 -6.94 -14.91
CA LEU A 497 -42.82 -7.42 -14.67
C LEU A 497 -43.30 -8.41 -15.75
N HIS A 498 -42.83 -8.32 -16.99
CA HIS A 498 -43.13 -9.33 -18.02
C HIS A 498 -42.62 -10.75 -17.64
N THR A 499 -41.60 -10.83 -16.78
CA THR A 499 -41.12 -12.12 -16.23
C THR A 499 -42.13 -12.72 -15.24
N ILE A 500 -43.02 -11.89 -14.68
CA ILE A 500 -44.12 -12.25 -13.78
C ILE A 500 -45.37 -12.65 -14.58
N GLU A 501 -45.63 -12.06 -15.75
CA GLU A 501 -46.76 -12.48 -16.61
C GLU A 501 -46.65 -13.95 -17.07
N GLY A 502 -45.43 -14.50 -17.12
CA GLY A 502 -45.20 -15.93 -17.32
C GLY A 502 -45.52 -16.83 -16.10
N MET A 503 -45.87 -16.28 -14.93
CA MET A 503 -46.29 -17.05 -13.74
C MET A 503 -47.77 -17.49 -13.80
N SER A 504 -48.60 -16.91 -14.68
CA SER A 504 -50.07 -17.06 -14.63
C SER A 504 -50.68 -17.88 -15.77
N ALA A 505 -49.97 -18.80 -16.40
CA ALA A 505 -50.55 -19.66 -17.44
C ALA A 505 -50.20 -21.15 -17.30
N PRO A 506 -51.14 -21.99 -16.86
CA PRO A 506 -51.33 -23.34 -17.39
C PRO A 506 -52.47 -23.35 -18.44
N THR A 507 -52.35 -24.26 -19.41
CA THR A 507 -53.36 -24.66 -20.42
C THR A 507 -53.69 -23.70 -21.58
N GLY A 508 -52.96 -23.94 -22.69
CA GLY A 508 -53.37 -24.00 -24.11
C GLY A 508 -54.48 -23.12 -24.69
N VAL A 509 -54.12 -22.28 -25.68
CA VAL A 509 -54.73 -22.14 -27.02
C VAL A 509 -53.66 -21.51 -27.95
N PRO A 510 -53.42 -21.98 -29.19
CA PRO A 510 -52.56 -21.26 -30.13
C PRO A 510 -53.35 -20.13 -30.79
N THR A 511 -52.96 -18.87 -30.57
CA THR A 511 -53.51 -17.74 -31.32
C THR A 511 -52.41 -17.15 -32.20
N GLN A 512 -52.61 -17.28 -33.50
CA GLN A 512 -51.85 -16.60 -34.55
C GLN A 512 -52.06 -15.07 -34.42
N GLY A 513 -50.98 -14.32 -34.46
CA GLY A 513 -50.99 -12.87 -34.48
C GLY A 513 -49.59 -12.35 -34.80
N ALA A 514 -49.29 -12.24 -36.09
CA ALA A 514 -48.07 -11.61 -36.58
C ALA A 514 -48.06 -10.10 -36.24
N PRO A 515 -46.93 -9.51 -35.81
CA PRO A 515 -46.71 -8.08 -35.92
C PRO A 515 -45.86 -7.75 -37.16
N ASN A 516 -46.32 -6.74 -37.89
CA ASN A 516 -45.71 -6.12 -39.06
C ASN A 516 -44.18 -5.86 -38.92
N PRO A 517 -43.38 -6.08 -39.98
CA PRO A 517 -41.99 -5.69 -40.03
C PRO A 517 -41.89 -4.21 -40.43
N ASN A 518 -41.98 -3.29 -39.47
CA ASN A 518 -41.63 -1.89 -39.68
C ASN A 518 -41.19 -1.22 -38.37
N ALA A 519 -40.14 -1.76 -37.76
CA ALA A 519 -39.34 -1.02 -36.80
C ALA A 519 -38.09 -0.52 -37.54
N LYS A 520 -37.97 0.81 -37.63
CA LYS A 520 -36.85 1.54 -38.22
C LYS A 520 -35.52 0.89 -37.87
N LEU A 521 -34.78 0.51 -38.92
CA LEU A 521 -33.37 0.15 -38.87
C LEU A 521 -32.61 1.38 -38.31
N THR A 522 -32.39 1.44 -37.01
CA THR A 522 -31.47 2.41 -36.42
C THR A 522 -30.08 2.08 -36.95
N ALA A 523 -29.53 3.01 -37.72
CA ALA A 523 -28.19 2.95 -38.28
C ALA A 523 -27.19 2.43 -37.23
N ALA A 524 -26.33 1.49 -37.66
CA ALA A 524 -25.18 1.09 -36.88
C ALA A 524 -24.42 2.37 -36.44
N PRO A 525 -24.09 2.52 -35.14
CA PRO A 525 -23.33 3.69 -34.70
C PRO A 525 -22.01 3.69 -35.50
N SER A 526 -21.69 4.83 -36.11
CA SER A 526 -20.43 4.97 -36.84
C SER A 526 -19.27 4.71 -35.87
N PHE A 527 -18.22 4.03 -36.34
CA PHE A 527 -17.00 3.77 -35.56
C PHE A 527 -16.44 5.06 -34.93
N ALA A 528 -16.55 6.19 -35.63
CA ALA A 528 -16.19 7.52 -35.12
C ALA A 528 -17.10 7.99 -33.97
N GLY A 529 -18.39 7.66 -34.01
CA GLY A 529 -19.35 7.94 -32.93
C GLY A 529 -19.10 7.10 -31.69
N GLU A 530 -18.78 5.81 -31.84
CA GLU A 530 -18.36 4.95 -30.71
C GLU A 530 -17.05 5.43 -30.10
N LEU A 531 -16.06 5.79 -30.94
CA LEU A 531 -14.77 6.30 -30.49
C LEU A 531 -14.92 7.66 -29.78
N TRP A 532 -15.78 8.54 -30.27
CA TRP A 532 -16.06 9.83 -29.60
C TRP A 532 -16.81 9.64 -28.28
N GLN A 533 -17.75 8.69 -28.21
CA GLN A 533 -18.39 8.33 -26.95
C GLN A 533 -17.41 7.71 -25.95
N ASP A 534 -16.52 6.83 -26.39
CA ASP A 534 -15.47 6.24 -25.55
C ASP A 534 -14.50 7.32 -25.05
N VAL A 535 -14.12 8.28 -25.90
CA VAL A 535 -13.31 9.44 -25.50
C VAL A 535 -14.05 10.32 -24.49
N LYS A 536 -15.33 10.63 -24.74
CA LYS A 536 -16.15 11.43 -23.82
C LYS A 536 -16.32 10.73 -22.46
N CYS A 537 -16.62 9.43 -22.46
CA CYS A 537 -16.69 8.61 -21.25
C CYS A 537 -15.35 8.57 -20.51
N ASN A 538 -14.22 8.48 -21.22
CA ASN A 538 -12.88 8.54 -20.62
C ASN A 538 -12.57 9.92 -20.00
N VAL A 539 -13.02 11.00 -20.62
CA VAL A 539 -12.87 12.36 -20.08
C VAL A 539 -13.79 12.57 -18.87
N GLU A 540 -15.01 12.08 -18.90
CA GLU A 540 -15.95 12.14 -17.77
C GLU A 540 -15.49 11.26 -16.60
N MET A 541 -15.00 10.05 -16.87
CA MET A 541 -14.33 9.19 -15.88
C MET A 541 -13.16 9.93 -15.19
N LYS A 542 -12.37 10.67 -15.96
CA LYS A 542 -11.29 11.51 -15.42
C LYS A 542 -11.84 12.67 -14.58
N ARG A 543 -12.90 13.33 -15.03
CA ARG A 543 -13.56 14.41 -14.29
C ARG A 543 -14.14 13.92 -12.96
N ASP A 544 -14.83 12.80 -12.97
CA ASP A 544 -15.38 12.17 -11.77
C ASP A 544 -14.23 11.84 -10.81
N ASN A 545 -13.16 11.18 -11.28
CA ASN A 545 -11.96 10.91 -10.47
C ASN A 545 -11.31 12.17 -9.90
N LEU A 546 -11.22 13.25 -10.68
CA LEU A 546 -10.70 14.54 -10.26
C LEU A 546 -11.57 15.14 -9.16
N GLN A 547 -12.87 15.26 -9.38
CA GLN A 547 -13.81 15.81 -8.40
C GLN A 547 -13.78 15.00 -7.10
N LEU A 548 -13.74 13.68 -7.23
CA LEU A 548 -13.70 12.73 -6.12
C LEU A 548 -12.40 12.75 -5.30
N ASN A 549 -11.29 13.21 -5.87
CA ASN A 549 -9.99 13.32 -5.19
C ASN A 549 -9.72 14.74 -4.69
N PHE A 550 -10.21 15.76 -5.38
CA PHE A 550 -10.03 17.18 -5.01
C PHE A 550 -11.06 17.65 -3.97
N LEU A 551 -12.30 17.15 -4.02
CA LEU A 551 -13.25 17.36 -2.94
C LEU A 551 -12.83 16.46 -1.78
N ALA A 552 -11.93 16.98 -0.96
CA ALA A 552 -11.55 16.39 0.31
C ALA A 552 -12.82 16.24 1.14
N SER A 553 -13.45 15.06 1.08
CA SER A 553 -14.53 14.73 1.98
C SER A 553 -13.97 14.80 3.38
N ASN A 554 -14.54 15.65 4.24
CA ASN A 554 -14.12 15.76 5.63
C ASN A 554 -14.09 14.36 6.23
N ASP A 555 -12.97 14.04 6.90
CA ASP A 555 -12.76 12.73 7.51
C ASP A 555 -13.64 12.60 8.74
N LEU A 556 -14.58 11.64 8.70
CA LEU A 556 -15.54 11.38 9.77
C LEU A 556 -15.10 10.23 10.68
N SER A 557 -13.90 9.66 10.43
CA SER A 557 -13.40 8.51 11.19
C SER A 557 -12.80 8.86 12.56
N ASN A 558 -12.67 10.16 12.89
CA ASN A 558 -11.99 10.67 14.10
C ASN A 558 -10.57 10.12 14.31
N ARG A 559 -9.95 9.53 13.28
CA ARG A 559 -8.64 8.88 13.37
C ARG A 559 -7.54 9.80 12.88
N THR A 560 -6.60 10.12 13.77
CA THR A 560 -5.40 10.92 13.50
C THR A 560 -4.31 10.06 12.87
N THR A 561 -4.17 10.10 11.54
CA THR A 561 -3.01 9.49 10.86
C THR A 561 -1.78 10.42 10.91
N PRO A 562 -0.55 9.88 10.82
CA PRO A 562 0.68 10.67 10.74
C PRO A 562 0.61 11.71 9.63
N GLY A 563 1.05 12.94 9.93
CA GLY A 563 1.06 14.04 8.96
C GLY A 563 2.02 13.82 7.78
N SER A 564 1.86 14.62 6.73
CA SER A 564 2.62 14.48 5.47
C SER A 564 4.15 14.48 5.66
N PHE A 565 4.67 15.26 6.63
CA PHE A 565 6.11 15.31 6.90
C PHE A 565 6.65 14.01 7.53
N ILE A 566 5.89 13.42 8.46
CA ILE A 566 6.25 12.14 9.08
C ILE A 566 6.15 11.03 8.03
N GLN A 567 5.11 11.04 7.21
CA GLN A 567 4.98 10.11 6.08
C GLN A 567 6.15 10.26 5.12
N TYR A 568 6.56 11.48 4.77
CA TYR A 568 7.71 11.75 3.90
C TYR A 568 8.97 11.06 4.42
N LYS A 569 9.25 11.12 5.73
CA LYS A 569 10.38 10.42 6.35
C LYS A 569 10.30 8.89 6.17
N TYR A 570 9.11 8.31 6.29
CA TYR A 570 8.91 6.87 6.09
C TYR A 570 9.04 6.46 4.62
N PHE A 571 8.48 7.24 3.70
CA PHE A 571 8.65 7.04 2.27
C PHE A 571 10.13 7.19 1.87
N LEU A 572 10.83 8.19 2.37
CA LEU A 572 12.26 8.42 2.11
C LEU A 572 13.10 7.20 2.54
N GLY A 573 12.84 6.67 3.73
CA GLY A 573 13.49 5.46 4.21
C GLY A 573 13.20 4.23 3.34
N ARG A 574 11.97 4.09 2.84
CA ARG A 574 11.59 2.99 1.94
C ARG A 574 12.26 3.12 0.58
N VAL A 575 12.14 4.28 -0.06
CA VAL A 575 12.69 4.53 -1.40
C VAL A 575 14.22 4.43 -1.36
N GLY A 576 14.86 4.92 -0.30
CA GLY A 576 16.29 4.76 -0.09
C GLY A 576 16.71 3.28 -0.05
N LYS A 577 15.96 2.43 0.66
CA LYS A 577 16.21 0.98 0.66
C LYS A 577 16.01 0.34 -0.72
N GLN A 578 14.95 0.73 -1.44
CA GLN A 578 14.68 0.24 -2.79
C GLN A 578 15.84 0.60 -3.73
N ARG A 579 16.33 1.83 -3.67
CA ARG A 579 17.50 2.27 -4.46
C ARG A 579 18.77 1.50 -4.11
N LEU A 580 19.04 1.25 -2.83
CA LEU A 580 20.19 0.44 -2.42
C LEU A 580 20.12 -0.99 -2.98
N ARG A 581 18.94 -1.63 -2.94
CA ARG A 581 18.74 -2.98 -3.52
C ARG A 581 18.77 -2.99 -5.07
N GLU A 582 18.61 -1.83 -5.68
CA GLU A 582 18.75 -1.59 -7.12
C GLU A 582 20.15 -1.05 -7.50
N ALA A 583 21.11 -1.04 -6.57
CA ALA A 583 22.44 -0.45 -6.80
C ALA A 583 23.16 -1.04 -8.03
N ARG A 584 22.93 -2.33 -8.35
CA ARG A 584 23.48 -2.96 -9.56
C ARG A 584 23.02 -2.23 -10.83
N THR A 585 21.74 -1.90 -10.93
CA THR A 585 21.18 -1.20 -12.09
C THR A 585 21.74 0.23 -12.17
N GLN A 586 21.92 0.89 -11.02
CA GLN A 586 22.54 2.21 -10.96
C GLN A 586 24.02 2.18 -11.38
N ALA A 587 24.77 1.14 -10.99
CA ALA A 587 26.15 0.97 -11.40
C ALA A 587 26.29 0.82 -12.93
N VAL A 588 25.36 0.11 -13.57
CA VAL A 588 25.31 0.00 -15.04
C VAL A 588 25.06 1.36 -15.69
N ASP A 589 24.15 2.18 -15.16
CA ASP A 589 23.94 3.55 -15.68
C ASP A 589 25.20 4.40 -15.59
N PHE A 590 25.91 4.34 -14.45
CA PHE A 590 27.15 5.09 -14.27
C PHE A 590 28.25 4.58 -15.22
N LEU A 591 28.34 3.27 -15.45
CA LEU A 591 29.27 2.68 -16.39
C LEU A 591 28.99 3.13 -17.84
N ILE A 592 27.73 3.14 -18.26
CA ILE A 592 27.33 3.61 -19.59
C ILE A 592 27.67 5.10 -19.75
N LEU A 593 27.44 5.91 -18.71
CA LEU A 593 27.73 7.34 -18.73
C LEU A 593 29.24 7.63 -18.76
N LEU A 594 30.03 6.83 -18.05
CA LEU A 594 31.48 6.86 -18.09
C LEU A 594 31.98 6.53 -19.50
N LEU A 595 31.47 5.45 -20.11
CA LEU A 595 31.83 5.04 -21.47
C LEU A 595 31.46 6.11 -22.50
N ALA A 596 30.30 6.75 -22.36
CA ALA A 596 29.91 7.89 -23.18
C ALA A 596 30.86 9.08 -23.03
N GLY A 597 31.35 9.35 -21.81
CA GLY A 597 32.38 10.36 -21.55
C GLY A 597 33.71 10.05 -22.24
N VAL A 598 34.13 8.78 -22.25
CA VAL A 598 35.34 8.31 -22.97
C VAL A 598 35.17 8.50 -24.48
N CYS A 599 34.09 7.97 -25.07
CA CYS A 599 33.87 8.02 -26.51
C CYS A 599 33.75 9.47 -27.02
N LEU A 600 33.01 10.32 -26.32
CA LEU A 600 32.88 11.72 -26.74
C LEU A 600 34.14 12.54 -26.45
N GLY A 601 34.87 12.23 -25.37
CA GLY A 601 36.13 12.89 -25.06
C GLY A 601 37.22 12.60 -26.09
N THR A 602 37.24 11.40 -26.70
CA THR A 602 38.19 11.03 -27.76
C THR A 602 37.77 11.55 -29.13
N LEU A 603 36.47 11.50 -29.46
CA LEU A 603 35.94 11.90 -30.76
C LEU A 603 35.85 13.42 -30.92
N ALA A 604 35.43 14.13 -29.87
CA ALA A 604 35.14 15.56 -29.95
C ALA A 604 36.32 16.41 -29.47
N LYS A 605 37.48 16.33 -30.14
CA LYS A 605 38.61 17.21 -29.82
C LYS A 605 38.18 18.68 -29.93
N VAL A 606 38.28 19.43 -28.83
CA VAL A 606 37.96 20.87 -28.80
C VAL A 606 38.87 21.62 -29.76
N SER A 607 38.31 22.14 -30.86
CA SER A 607 39.04 23.04 -31.75
C SER A 607 38.99 24.46 -31.20
N ASP A 608 40.13 25.14 -31.24
CA ASP A 608 40.24 26.54 -30.78
C ASP A 608 39.42 27.51 -31.64
N GLU A 609 39.05 27.14 -32.87
CA GLU A 609 38.21 27.95 -33.77
C GLU A 609 36.71 27.92 -33.42
N SER A 610 36.19 26.77 -32.96
CA SER A 610 34.77 26.59 -32.64
C SER A 610 34.47 26.67 -31.14
N PHE A 611 35.48 26.97 -30.32
CA PHE A 611 35.42 26.93 -28.85
C PHE A 611 34.84 25.61 -28.30
N GLY A 612 34.95 24.51 -29.06
CA GLY A 612 34.42 23.20 -28.70
C GLY A 612 32.90 23.05 -28.78
N ALA A 613 32.19 23.95 -29.47
CA ALA A 613 30.73 23.94 -29.57
C ALA A 613 30.16 22.57 -30.02
N THR A 614 30.79 21.94 -31.01
CA THR A 614 30.40 20.61 -31.51
C THR A 614 30.59 19.48 -30.49
N GLY A 615 31.60 19.58 -29.63
CA GLY A 615 31.77 18.63 -28.53
C GLY A 615 30.68 18.79 -27.47
N TYR A 616 30.36 20.04 -27.13
CA TYR A 616 29.31 20.33 -26.16
C TYR A 616 27.90 19.99 -26.67
N THR A 617 27.62 20.10 -27.98
CA THR A 617 26.33 19.62 -28.53
C THR A 617 26.15 18.12 -28.33
N TYR A 618 27.17 17.31 -28.63
CA TYR A 618 27.13 15.87 -28.37
C TYR A 618 27.04 15.54 -26.89
N THR A 619 27.73 16.30 -26.03
CA THR A 619 27.60 16.19 -24.56
C THR A 619 26.17 16.45 -24.11
N VAL A 620 25.53 17.53 -24.57
CA VAL A 620 24.14 17.87 -24.21
C VAL A 620 23.19 16.75 -24.64
N ILE A 621 23.34 16.19 -25.84
CA ILE A 621 22.51 15.08 -26.33
C ILE A 621 22.72 13.83 -25.47
N ALA A 622 23.97 13.37 -25.32
CA ALA A 622 24.29 12.11 -24.66
C ALA A 622 23.91 12.12 -23.17
N VAL A 623 24.28 13.18 -22.44
CA VAL A 623 23.96 13.31 -21.01
C VAL A 623 22.45 13.45 -20.82
N SER A 624 21.76 14.20 -21.69
CA SER A 624 20.30 14.33 -21.62
C SER A 624 19.63 12.97 -21.82
N LEU A 625 19.97 12.25 -22.89
CA LEU A 625 19.36 10.97 -23.23
C LEU A 625 19.55 9.93 -22.12
N LEU A 626 20.80 9.72 -21.68
CA LEU A 626 21.13 8.74 -20.65
C LEU A 626 20.48 9.08 -19.31
N SER A 627 20.43 10.38 -18.96
CA SER A 627 19.80 10.83 -17.72
C SER A 627 18.27 10.67 -17.76
N LYS A 628 17.61 10.92 -18.89
CA LYS A 628 16.15 10.72 -19.02
C LYS A 628 15.77 9.25 -18.89
N ILE A 629 16.46 8.35 -19.59
CA ILE A 629 16.16 6.91 -19.56
C ILE A 629 16.26 6.39 -18.11
N ALA A 630 17.32 6.80 -17.40
CA ALA A 630 17.49 6.42 -16.01
C ALA A 630 16.39 6.99 -15.10
N ALA A 631 16.00 8.26 -15.26
CA ALA A 631 14.95 8.92 -14.47
C ALA A 631 13.53 8.42 -14.79
N LEU A 632 13.30 7.92 -15.99
CA LEU A 632 12.00 7.39 -16.42
C LEU A 632 11.54 6.22 -15.55
N ARG A 633 12.49 5.37 -15.15
CA ARG A 633 12.25 4.20 -14.28
C ARG A 633 11.75 4.58 -12.89
N SER A 634 12.00 5.81 -12.41
CA SER A 634 11.60 6.25 -11.07
C SER A 634 10.09 6.27 -10.86
N PHE A 635 9.30 6.60 -11.90
CA PHE A 635 7.84 6.70 -11.79
C PHE A 635 7.08 5.76 -12.72
N SER A 636 7.71 5.19 -13.76
CA SER A 636 7.01 4.34 -14.74
C SER A 636 6.57 2.98 -14.17
N LEU A 637 7.40 2.35 -13.33
CA LEU A 637 7.16 1.00 -12.80
C LEU A 637 6.21 0.99 -11.59
N ASP A 638 6.21 2.05 -10.79
CA ASP A 638 5.53 2.10 -9.49
C ASP A 638 4.15 2.77 -9.54
N LYS A 639 3.58 3.02 -10.73
CA LYS A 639 2.28 3.69 -10.88
C LYS A 639 1.19 2.95 -10.12
N LEU A 640 1.10 1.63 -10.31
CA LEU A 640 0.09 0.78 -9.67
C LEU A 640 0.19 0.83 -8.14
N HIS A 641 1.42 0.77 -7.61
CA HIS A 641 1.68 0.88 -6.16
C HIS A 641 1.27 2.24 -5.62
N TYR A 642 1.59 3.32 -6.34
CA TYR A 642 1.15 4.67 -6.00
C TYR A 642 -0.39 4.79 -5.95
N TRP A 643 -1.07 4.32 -6.99
CA TRP A 643 -2.55 4.37 -7.04
C TRP A 643 -3.18 3.63 -5.87
N ARG A 644 -2.66 2.45 -5.55
CA ARG A 644 -3.10 1.67 -4.39
C ARG A 644 -2.87 2.43 -3.08
N GLU A 645 -1.66 2.91 -2.83
CA GLU A 645 -1.29 3.59 -1.58
C GLU A 645 -2.08 4.89 -1.38
N SER A 646 -2.26 5.65 -2.46
CA SER A 646 -3.09 6.85 -2.46
C SER A 646 -4.56 6.49 -2.21
N ALA A 647 -5.09 5.43 -2.82
CA ALA A 647 -6.44 4.93 -2.58
C ALA A 647 -6.65 4.37 -1.16
N SER A 648 -5.59 4.00 -0.44
CA SER A 648 -5.61 3.61 0.98
C SER A 648 -5.44 4.80 1.94
N GLY A 649 -5.24 6.02 1.43
CA GLY A 649 -5.24 7.26 2.23
C GLY A 649 -3.86 7.80 2.57
N MET A 650 -2.79 7.30 1.94
CA MET A 650 -1.44 7.84 2.10
C MET A 650 -1.24 9.14 1.31
N SER A 651 -0.34 10.01 1.78
CA SER A 651 -0.08 11.32 1.18
C SER A 651 0.71 11.19 -0.13
N SER A 652 0.10 11.66 -1.22
CA SER A 652 0.75 11.67 -2.53
C SER A 652 1.89 12.70 -2.64
N LEU A 653 1.82 13.80 -1.90
CA LEU A 653 2.90 14.78 -1.82
C LEU A 653 4.14 14.18 -1.13
N ALA A 654 3.93 13.44 -0.04
CA ALA A 654 5.01 12.73 0.65
C ALA A 654 5.69 11.70 -0.27
N TYR A 655 4.90 10.95 -1.06
CA TYR A 655 5.40 10.02 -2.06
C TYR A 655 6.27 10.72 -3.11
N PHE A 656 5.76 11.76 -3.76
CA PHE A 656 6.47 12.48 -4.83
C PHE A 656 7.78 13.08 -4.34
N LEU A 657 7.74 13.84 -3.23
CA LEU A 657 8.92 14.48 -2.66
C LEU A 657 9.96 13.46 -2.23
N SER A 658 9.55 12.34 -1.62
CA SER A 658 10.51 11.31 -1.19
C SER A 658 11.31 10.74 -2.36
N LYS A 659 10.65 10.44 -3.48
CA LYS A 659 11.32 9.94 -4.68
C LYS A 659 12.22 10.97 -5.30
N ASP A 660 11.72 12.19 -5.46
CA ASP A 660 12.51 13.30 -6.01
C ASP A 660 13.77 13.52 -5.16
N THR A 661 13.67 13.56 -3.83
CA THR A 661 14.86 13.75 -2.96
C THR A 661 15.90 12.63 -3.06
N VAL A 662 15.49 11.37 -3.26
CA VAL A 662 16.46 10.28 -3.48
C VAL A 662 17.10 10.39 -4.88
N ASP A 663 16.34 10.80 -5.88
CA ASP A 663 16.84 10.98 -7.24
C ASP A 663 17.81 12.17 -7.37
N HIS A 664 17.74 13.16 -6.47
CA HIS A 664 18.73 14.24 -6.40
C HIS A 664 20.15 13.71 -6.17
N PHE A 665 20.32 12.62 -5.41
CA PHE A 665 21.63 11.98 -5.24
C PHE A 665 22.23 11.53 -6.57
N SER A 666 21.40 10.90 -7.42
CA SER A 666 21.82 10.51 -8.77
C SER A 666 22.06 11.73 -9.67
N THR A 667 21.26 12.78 -9.52
CA THR A 667 21.37 14.05 -10.25
C THR A 667 22.71 14.74 -9.99
N ILE A 668 23.25 14.63 -8.77
CA ILE A 668 24.56 15.20 -8.38
C ILE A 668 25.72 14.35 -8.91
N ILE A 669 25.60 13.02 -8.88
CA ILE A 669 26.69 12.09 -9.23
C ILE A 669 26.87 11.92 -10.74
N LYS A 670 25.77 11.85 -11.51
CA LYS A 670 25.83 11.62 -12.97
C LYS A 670 26.71 12.65 -13.71
N PRO A 671 26.51 13.98 -13.53
CA PRO A 671 27.40 14.99 -14.11
C PRO A 671 28.87 14.75 -13.79
N LEU A 672 29.16 14.39 -12.54
CA LEU A 672 30.52 14.23 -12.05
C LEU A 672 31.22 13.01 -12.69
N VAL A 673 30.51 11.89 -12.86
CA VAL A 673 31.02 10.69 -13.55
C VAL A 673 31.27 10.94 -15.04
N TYR A 674 30.38 11.65 -15.72
CA TYR A 674 30.57 11.99 -17.12
C TYR A 674 31.78 12.92 -17.30
N LEU A 675 31.82 14.00 -16.50
CA LEU A 675 32.81 15.06 -16.64
C LEU A 675 34.22 14.57 -16.33
N SER A 676 34.39 13.63 -15.38
CA SER A 676 35.71 13.06 -15.07
C SER A 676 36.36 12.40 -16.27
N MET A 677 35.60 11.68 -17.10
CA MET A 677 36.14 11.05 -18.32
C MET A 677 36.29 12.05 -19.46
N PHE A 678 35.30 12.92 -19.64
CA PHE A 678 35.34 13.91 -20.72
C PHE A 678 36.55 14.85 -20.59
N TYR A 679 36.84 15.34 -19.38
CA TYR A 679 38.00 16.21 -19.13
C TYR A 679 39.34 15.48 -19.29
N PHE A 680 39.39 14.20 -18.93
CA PHE A 680 40.61 13.40 -19.07
C PHE A 680 41.05 13.28 -20.53
N PHE A 681 40.12 13.06 -21.47
CA PHE A 681 40.44 12.87 -22.89
C PHE A 681 40.44 14.17 -23.72
N ASN A 682 39.59 15.14 -23.40
CA ASN A 682 39.41 16.34 -24.22
C ASN A 682 40.19 17.56 -23.72
N ASN A 683 40.50 17.61 -22.41
CA ASN A 683 41.21 18.72 -21.75
C ASN A 683 40.75 20.14 -22.16
N PRO A 684 39.46 20.48 -21.97
CA PRO A 684 38.94 21.80 -22.33
C PRO A 684 39.55 22.91 -21.44
N ARG A 685 39.65 24.14 -21.97
CA ARG A 685 40.18 25.30 -21.22
C ARG A 685 39.24 25.85 -20.15
N SER A 686 37.94 25.53 -20.23
CA SER A 686 36.93 25.84 -19.22
C SER A 686 37.26 25.19 -17.86
N SER A 687 36.82 25.80 -16.76
CA SER A 687 37.02 25.19 -15.44
C SER A 687 36.07 23.99 -15.23
N PHE A 688 36.56 22.97 -14.52
CA PHE A 688 35.75 21.79 -14.18
C PHE A 688 34.49 22.18 -13.40
N THR A 689 34.60 23.15 -12.48
CA THR A 689 33.49 23.63 -11.66
C THR A 689 32.40 24.29 -12.50
N ASP A 690 32.76 25.11 -13.49
CA ASP A 690 31.77 25.81 -14.31
C ASP A 690 30.98 24.80 -15.17
N ASN A 691 31.67 23.84 -15.81
CA ASN A 691 30.99 22.81 -16.61
C ASN A 691 30.20 21.82 -15.74
N TYR A 692 30.65 21.55 -14.51
CA TYR A 692 29.89 20.75 -13.56
C TYR A 692 28.57 21.43 -13.18
N ILE A 693 28.58 22.74 -12.90
CA ILE A 693 27.37 23.52 -12.59
C ILE A 693 26.39 23.51 -13.76
N VAL A 694 26.88 23.68 -15.00
CA VAL A 694 26.03 23.62 -16.20
C VAL A 694 25.41 22.23 -16.37
N LEU A 695 26.21 21.15 -16.26
CA LEU A 695 25.70 19.78 -16.34
C LEU A 695 24.72 19.45 -15.21
N LEU A 696 24.95 19.95 -13.99
CA LEU A 696 24.06 19.74 -12.85
C LEU A 696 22.68 20.37 -13.13
N CYS A 697 22.65 21.61 -13.62
CA CYS A 697 21.41 22.29 -13.99
C CYS A 697 20.71 21.60 -15.17
N LEU A 698 21.47 21.14 -16.17
CA LEU A 698 20.95 20.38 -17.31
C LEU A 698 20.30 19.07 -16.86
N VAL A 699 21.01 18.24 -16.08
CA VAL A 699 20.47 16.96 -15.58
C VAL A 699 19.26 17.21 -14.67
N TYR A 700 19.28 18.26 -13.83
CA TYR A 700 18.12 18.64 -13.02
C TYR A 700 16.89 18.98 -13.88
N CYS A 701 17.05 19.76 -14.94
CA CYS A 701 15.97 20.09 -15.88
C CYS A 701 15.44 18.82 -16.58
N VAL A 702 16.37 18.03 -17.12
CA VAL A 702 16.10 16.83 -17.90
C VAL A 702 15.36 15.76 -17.10
N THR A 703 15.73 15.56 -15.83
CA THR A 703 15.05 14.62 -14.92
C THR A 703 13.61 15.03 -14.63
N GLY A 704 13.34 16.34 -14.45
CA GLY A 704 11.98 16.85 -14.29
C GLY A 704 11.08 16.59 -15.50
N ILE A 705 11.60 16.82 -16.72
CA ILE A 705 10.89 16.50 -17.97
C ILE A 705 10.64 14.99 -18.08
N ALA A 706 11.63 14.16 -17.71
CA ALA A 706 11.47 12.71 -17.73
C ALA A 706 10.35 12.23 -16.79
N TYR A 707 10.14 12.88 -15.64
CA TYR A 707 9.02 12.56 -14.74
C TYR A 707 7.66 12.83 -15.39
N VAL A 708 7.51 13.95 -16.08
CA VAL A 708 6.28 14.27 -16.82
C VAL A 708 5.98 13.17 -17.85
N LEU A 709 6.97 12.78 -18.65
CA LEU A 709 6.83 11.72 -19.65
C LEU A 709 6.52 10.37 -19.00
N ALA A 710 7.21 10.03 -17.92
CA ALA A 710 7.03 8.78 -17.19
C ALA A 710 5.62 8.66 -16.62
N ILE A 711 5.02 9.74 -16.14
CA ILE A 711 3.67 9.75 -15.56
C ILE A 711 2.59 9.74 -16.65
N PHE A 712 2.75 10.57 -17.68
CA PHE A 712 1.73 10.76 -18.72
C PHE A 712 1.62 9.58 -19.70
N LEU A 713 2.75 8.96 -20.06
CA LEU A 713 2.83 7.91 -21.07
C LEU A 713 3.04 6.51 -20.44
N GLN A 714 2.74 5.46 -21.20
CA GLN A 714 3.15 4.09 -20.86
C GLN A 714 4.67 3.93 -21.04
N PRO A 715 5.33 2.95 -20.37
CA PRO A 715 6.79 2.83 -20.36
C PRO A 715 7.45 2.80 -21.74
N GLY A 716 6.87 2.06 -22.70
CA GLY A 716 7.40 1.97 -24.07
C GLY A 716 7.42 3.31 -24.83
N PRO A 717 6.25 3.97 -25.03
CA PRO A 717 6.20 5.30 -25.64
C PRO A 717 7.02 6.35 -24.88
N ALA A 718 7.02 6.29 -23.54
CA ALA A 718 7.77 7.24 -22.72
C ALA A 718 9.28 7.14 -22.99
N GLN A 719 9.82 5.92 -23.15
CA GLN A 719 11.22 5.69 -23.51
C GLN A 719 11.55 6.26 -24.90
N LEU A 720 10.68 6.06 -25.90
CA LEU A 720 10.88 6.60 -27.25
C LEU A 720 10.94 8.14 -27.24
N TRP A 721 9.99 8.80 -26.56
CA TRP A 721 9.99 10.25 -26.39
C TRP A 721 11.20 10.76 -25.60
N SER A 722 11.70 9.98 -24.64
CA SER A 722 12.90 10.34 -23.87
C SER A 722 14.17 10.41 -24.72
N VAL A 723 14.22 9.63 -25.81
CA VAL A 723 15.34 9.60 -26.78
C VAL A 723 15.16 10.64 -27.87
N LEU A 724 13.95 10.75 -28.44
CA LEU A 724 13.65 11.66 -29.54
C LEU A 724 13.76 13.14 -29.11
N LEU A 725 13.22 13.47 -27.94
CA LEU A 725 13.08 14.87 -27.51
C LEU A 725 14.43 15.58 -27.34
N PRO A 726 15.47 15.03 -26.68
CA PRO A 726 16.80 15.65 -26.67
C PRO A 726 17.40 15.90 -28.06
N VAL A 727 17.26 14.94 -28.99
CA VAL A 727 17.87 15.02 -30.32
C VAL A 727 17.20 16.12 -31.14
N VAL A 728 15.87 16.09 -31.24
CA VAL A 728 15.09 17.10 -31.98
C VAL A 728 15.32 18.50 -31.41
N LEU A 729 15.27 18.65 -30.09
CA LEU A 729 15.49 19.93 -29.43
C LEU A 729 16.93 20.46 -29.61
N THR A 730 17.93 19.58 -29.67
CA THR A 730 19.30 20.02 -29.94
C THR A 730 19.47 20.43 -31.41
N LEU A 731 18.85 19.71 -32.35
CA LEU A 731 18.86 20.11 -33.76
C LEU A 731 18.23 21.49 -33.96
N LEU A 732 17.08 21.75 -33.32
CA LEU A 732 16.42 23.07 -33.33
C LEU A 732 17.30 24.16 -32.70
N ALA A 733 18.06 23.82 -31.66
CA ALA A 733 18.96 24.77 -30.99
C ALA A 733 20.20 25.13 -31.82
N THR A 734 20.61 24.26 -32.75
CA THR A 734 21.80 24.47 -33.62
C THR A 734 21.46 24.94 -35.03
N TYR A 735 20.18 25.11 -35.34
CA TYR A 735 19.71 25.48 -36.67
C TYR A 735 19.72 27.00 -36.84
N ASP A 736 20.75 27.52 -37.53
CA ASP A 736 20.88 28.93 -37.93
C ASP A 736 20.50 29.07 -39.41
N ASN A 737 19.27 29.49 -39.72
CA ASN A 737 18.90 29.96 -41.06
C ASN A 737 18.05 31.24 -40.95
N GLU A 738 18.46 32.28 -41.66
CA GLU A 738 17.94 33.66 -41.57
C GLU A 738 16.54 33.87 -42.21
N GLU A 739 15.90 32.83 -42.77
CA GLU A 739 14.74 32.99 -43.68
C GLU A 739 13.42 32.31 -43.25
N GLU A 740 13.24 31.84 -42.01
CA GLU A 740 11.97 31.20 -41.59
C GLU A 740 11.27 31.77 -40.35
N SER A 741 10.01 31.36 -40.19
CA SER A 741 8.98 31.96 -39.34
C SER A 741 9.36 32.24 -37.88
N LYS A 742 8.89 33.37 -37.35
CA LYS A 742 8.98 33.78 -35.92
C LYS A 742 8.61 32.68 -34.91
N TYR A 743 7.85 31.68 -35.33
CA TYR A 743 7.46 30.54 -34.49
C TYR A 743 8.63 29.60 -34.18
N VAL A 744 9.53 29.34 -35.14
CA VAL A 744 10.68 28.45 -34.94
C VAL A 744 11.72 29.13 -34.04
N GLU A 745 11.93 30.43 -34.22
CA GLU A 745 12.79 31.25 -33.37
C GLU A 745 12.28 31.27 -31.92
N PHE A 746 10.97 31.49 -31.72
CA PHE A 746 10.32 31.41 -30.41
C PHE A 746 10.44 30.01 -29.77
N LEU A 747 10.30 28.94 -30.56
CA LEU A 747 10.47 27.56 -30.10
C LEU A 747 11.92 27.25 -29.71
N SER A 748 12.89 27.78 -30.45
CA SER A 748 14.33 27.63 -30.17
C SER A 748 14.70 28.38 -28.88
N ASP A 749 14.14 29.55 -28.64
CA ASP A 749 14.37 30.36 -27.43
C ASP A 749 13.81 29.73 -26.15
N LEU A 750 12.77 28.91 -26.26
CA LEU A 750 12.20 28.14 -25.14
C LEU A 750 12.93 26.82 -24.87
N CYS A 751 13.97 26.51 -25.64
CA CYS A 751 14.60 25.20 -25.64
C CYS A 751 15.72 25.09 -24.60
N TYR A 752 15.59 24.14 -23.67
CA TYR A 752 16.60 23.92 -22.63
C TYR A 752 17.98 23.51 -23.18
N THR A 753 18.04 22.91 -24.37
CA THR A 753 19.31 22.52 -25.01
C THR A 753 20.08 23.74 -25.51
N LYS A 754 19.39 24.81 -25.95
CA LYS A 754 19.98 26.09 -26.35
C LYS A 754 20.67 26.77 -25.17
N TRP A 755 19.96 26.95 -24.05
CA TRP A 755 20.53 27.57 -22.85
C TRP A 755 21.70 26.76 -22.27
N ALA A 756 21.63 25.43 -22.33
CA ALA A 756 22.74 24.57 -21.89
C ALA A 756 23.97 24.71 -22.80
N LEU A 757 23.78 24.71 -24.12
CA LEU A 757 24.85 24.87 -25.09
C LEU A 757 25.51 26.25 -24.97
N GLU A 758 24.71 27.31 -24.90
CA GLU A 758 25.17 28.68 -24.67
C GLU A 758 26.02 28.77 -23.38
N ALA A 759 25.54 28.18 -22.28
CA ALA A 759 26.29 28.20 -21.02
C ALA A 759 27.64 27.45 -21.09
N PHE A 760 27.73 26.33 -21.82
CA PHE A 760 29.00 25.63 -22.06
C PHE A 760 29.96 26.45 -22.91
N VAL A 761 29.47 27.01 -24.02
CA VAL A 761 30.30 27.80 -24.94
C VAL A 761 30.80 29.08 -24.26
N ILE A 762 29.94 29.77 -23.49
CA ILE A 762 30.33 30.95 -22.70
C ILE A 762 31.39 30.59 -21.64
N SER A 763 31.22 29.48 -20.93
CA SER A 763 32.17 28.99 -19.92
C SER A 763 33.57 28.80 -20.51
N ASN A 764 33.65 28.20 -21.70
CA ASN A 764 34.92 28.02 -22.40
C ASN A 764 35.45 29.34 -22.98
N ALA A 765 34.60 30.13 -23.63
CA ALA A 765 34.97 31.39 -24.28
C ALA A 765 35.54 32.44 -23.30
N LYS A 766 35.06 32.50 -22.05
CA LYS A 766 35.58 33.41 -21.02
C LYS A 766 37.07 33.23 -20.74
N ARG A 767 37.62 32.03 -20.94
CA ARG A 767 39.03 31.71 -20.69
C ARG A 767 39.97 32.07 -21.84
N TYR A 768 39.43 32.34 -23.04
CA TYR A 768 40.22 32.81 -24.17
C TYR A 768 40.46 34.32 -24.05
N SER A 769 41.74 34.71 -23.97
CA SER A 769 42.21 36.10 -23.86
C SER A 769 43.32 36.40 -24.88
N GLY A 770 43.68 37.67 -25.02
CA GLY A 770 44.75 38.10 -25.94
C GLY A 770 44.34 38.00 -27.42
N VAL A 771 45.17 37.35 -28.24
CA VAL A 771 44.97 37.23 -29.71
C VAL A 771 43.63 36.59 -30.08
N TRP A 772 43.08 35.73 -29.21
CA TRP A 772 41.82 35.04 -29.41
C TRP A 772 40.57 35.91 -29.16
N LEU A 773 40.72 37.18 -28.75
CA LEU A 773 39.59 38.05 -28.44
C LEU A 773 38.73 38.37 -29.69
N ILE A 774 39.38 38.52 -30.85
CA ILE A 774 38.71 38.80 -32.13
C ILE A 774 37.93 37.56 -32.59
N SER A 775 38.57 36.38 -32.58
CA SER A 775 37.92 35.10 -32.88
C SER A 775 36.78 34.80 -31.92
N ARG A 776 36.92 35.15 -30.64
CA ARG A 776 35.87 35.02 -29.62
C ARG A 776 34.67 35.91 -29.95
N CYS A 777 34.89 37.19 -30.26
CA CYS A 777 33.79 38.09 -30.63
C CYS A 777 33.12 37.66 -31.93
N GLY A 778 33.89 37.20 -32.92
CA GLY A 778 33.36 36.68 -34.19
C GLY A 778 32.50 35.43 -34.01
N ALA A 779 32.97 34.45 -33.24
CA ALA A 779 32.22 33.22 -32.97
C ALA A 779 30.98 33.47 -32.09
N LEU A 780 31.10 34.28 -31.03
CA LEU A 780 29.95 34.64 -30.19
C LEU A 780 28.88 35.41 -30.97
N ASN A 781 29.30 36.31 -31.87
CA ASN A 781 28.37 37.04 -32.74
C ASN A 781 27.72 36.12 -33.79
N LYS A 782 28.44 35.12 -34.30
CA LYS A 782 27.90 34.11 -35.21
C LYS A 782 26.81 33.25 -34.56
N TYR A 783 26.97 32.90 -33.28
CA TYR A 783 26.01 32.10 -32.52
C TYR A 783 24.99 32.94 -31.72
N GLY A 784 25.07 34.27 -31.75
CA GLY A 784 24.21 35.17 -30.99
C GLY A 784 24.35 35.09 -29.46
N TYR A 785 25.47 34.60 -28.93
CA TYR A 785 25.67 34.38 -27.49
C TYR A 785 26.36 35.57 -26.81
N ASP A 786 25.87 35.99 -25.65
CA ASP A 786 26.46 37.11 -24.88
C ASP A 786 26.98 36.64 -23.50
N LEU A 787 28.20 37.06 -23.17
CA LEU A 787 28.98 36.63 -22.00
C LEU A 787 28.28 36.89 -20.66
N LYS A 788 27.36 37.86 -20.62
CA LYS A 788 26.56 38.22 -19.43
C LYS A 788 25.40 37.25 -19.16
N HIS A 789 24.98 36.47 -20.15
CA HIS A 789 23.80 35.59 -20.04
C HIS A 789 24.07 34.30 -19.28
N TRP A 790 25.31 33.98 -18.91
CA TRP A 790 25.66 32.72 -18.24
C TRP A 790 24.78 32.40 -17.00
N TYR A 791 24.57 33.36 -16.11
CA TYR A 791 23.71 33.18 -14.94
C TYR A 791 22.22 33.06 -15.30
N GLN A 792 21.79 33.74 -16.36
CA GLN A 792 20.41 33.70 -16.84
C GLN A 792 20.10 32.33 -17.46
N CYS A 793 21.00 31.77 -18.27
CA CYS A 793 20.88 30.42 -18.83
C CYS A 793 20.75 29.35 -17.72
N LEU A 794 21.57 29.44 -16.67
CA LEU A 794 21.49 28.55 -15.51
C LEU A 794 20.16 28.71 -14.75
N GLY A 795 19.74 29.96 -14.53
CA GLY A 795 18.46 30.26 -13.88
C GLY A 795 17.28 29.68 -14.64
N LEU A 796 17.25 29.84 -15.97
CA LEU A 796 16.21 29.29 -16.84
C LEU A 796 16.15 27.77 -16.79
N LEU A 797 17.30 27.08 -16.82
CA LEU A 797 17.39 25.62 -16.68
C LEU A 797 16.81 25.12 -15.34
N VAL A 798 17.13 25.81 -14.25
CA VAL A 798 16.60 25.44 -12.92
C VAL A 798 15.10 25.69 -12.85
N VAL A 799 14.63 26.84 -13.35
CA VAL A 799 13.20 27.18 -13.40
C VAL A 799 12.41 26.16 -14.21
N THR A 800 12.89 25.75 -15.39
CA THR A 800 12.22 24.70 -16.18
C THR A 800 12.25 23.35 -15.47
N GLY A 801 13.30 23.03 -14.71
CA GLY A 801 13.36 21.86 -13.84
C GLY A 801 12.33 21.86 -12.71
N ILE A 802 12.04 23.04 -12.13
CA ILE A 802 11.02 23.20 -11.08
C ILE A 802 9.62 23.13 -11.69
N ILE A 803 9.37 23.86 -12.79
CA ILE A 803 8.07 23.87 -13.49
C ILE A 803 7.71 22.46 -13.96
N SER A 804 8.65 21.73 -14.56
CA SER A 804 8.41 20.35 -15.01
C SER A 804 8.11 19.39 -13.86
N ARG A 805 8.72 19.55 -12.67
CA ARG A 805 8.38 18.77 -11.46
C ARG A 805 7.00 19.11 -10.91
N MET A 806 6.64 20.39 -10.85
CA MET A 806 5.31 20.82 -10.45
C MET A 806 4.24 20.29 -11.42
N LEU A 807 4.52 20.35 -12.73
CA LEU A 807 3.68 19.75 -13.76
C LEU A 807 3.59 18.22 -13.60
N ALA A 808 4.70 17.54 -13.31
CA ALA A 808 4.71 16.10 -13.06
C ALA A 808 3.84 15.73 -11.86
N PHE A 809 3.94 16.47 -10.75
CA PHE A 809 3.10 16.27 -9.57
C PHE A 809 1.62 16.51 -9.88
N PHE A 810 1.29 17.59 -10.59
CA PHE A 810 -0.06 17.87 -11.03
C PHE A 810 -0.60 16.78 -11.95
N CYS A 811 0.20 16.29 -12.91
CA CYS A 811 -0.14 15.18 -13.78
C CYS A 811 -0.38 13.87 -12.99
N MET A 812 0.38 13.63 -11.91
CA MET A 812 0.19 12.47 -11.04
C MET A 812 -1.12 12.55 -10.24
N MET A 813 -1.53 13.76 -9.84
CA MET A 813 -2.83 13.98 -9.21
C MET A 813 -4.00 13.80 -10.18
N THR A 814 -3.82 14.24 -11.43
CA THR A 814 -4.93 14.38 -12.38
C THR A 814 -5.12 13.17 -13.29
N PHE A 815 -4.05 12.58 -13.81
CA PHE A 815 -4.12 11.50 -14.79
C PHE A 815 -4.05 10.13 -14.11
N GLN A 816 -5.17 9.69 -13.51
CA GLN A 816 -5.38 8.28 -13.20
C GLN A 816 -5.73 7.51 -14.48
N LYS A 817 -4.75 7.15 -15.31
CA LYS A 817 -4.96 6.11 -16.32
C LYS A 817 -4.83 4.76 -15.63
N LYS A 818 -5.93 3.99 -15.62
CA LYS A 818 -5.87 2.54 -15.39
C LYS A 818 -5.18 1.86 -16.57
#